data_AF-A0A669EF28-F1
#
_entry.id   AF-A0A669EF28-F1
#
_cell.length_a   1.000
_cell.length_b   1.000
_cell.length_c   1.000
_cell.angle_alpha   90.00
_cell.angle_beta   90.00
_cell.angle_gamma   90.00
#
_symmetry.space_group_name_H-M   'P 1'
#
loop_
_entity.id
_entity.type
_entity.pdbx_description
1 polymer ?
#
loop_
_entity_poly.entity_id
_entity_poly.type
_entity_poly.pdbx_seq_one_letter_code
_entity_poly.pdbx_strand_id
1 'polypeptide(L)'
;MAAHLKKRVYEEFSKVVQIPHEETPAKKLRLSKPSKSAALHIDLCKATNSTDALQYLLQFARKPVEAESVEGVVRILLEHYYKETDNSVRLKIASLLGLLSKTQGFSPDCIVDDAINTLSNEKSHQVLAQLLDTLLVIGTQLPESPALRLRLVEVAYKHLSDTYFGVRNKCLQLLGCLGMVDAPVGKENEGPGTSLGGLRDVQSIISDYFGDQDPRVRTAALKAMVGKPCNPPCTACRLLTDDYEQVRSAAVQMVWVLSQLYPESIVPIPSSNEEIRLVDDAFGKISHMVSDGSWMVRVQAAKTLGSMLQVSPHFLEQTLDKKLMSDLRRKRTAHERAKELFASGEFSSGRKWADDAPKEKLDTNTVNLIASGACGAFVHGLEDEMFEVRIAAVEALCHLARSSPSFAEKCLDFLVDMFNDEIEEVRLQSIHVLREISTHITLREDQLDTVLAVLEDSSRDIREALHELLCYTNVSTKECIQLALLELLKNLNKYPTDRNSVWKCLKFLGSRHPTLVLPLVPELLSTHPYFDTPEPDMDDPAYIAVLVLVFNAAKSCPTMPALFSDHTFRHYAYLRDSLSHLVPPLRLPGRKQVYGLDSVDSGPGSGSVESAQLFLQQSLNRVSTIQNLEASGAQDLLDLTIRDLQRLGELQTELAGAADFCATYLRCQLLLMKALQEKLWNMAVPLCLKQNVTATAAAQQILEETYKLEFLYSGLESRQVATIHHVRLQAKALQLVLTARTRQGLDLLIGSCERFLQDVESFQRLFLTELPHLQDSFVDKLLELMPRLSSCKPVELVKILQTTLRQSGLLQLRLPEQIHRATATIIEPTGESDNPLRFTSGLVVALDIDATLEHVQDPQNTVKVQVLYPDGQSHVIHPKPGDFRKPGPHRHRLITQVYLSHTAWTEPSQIEVRLLLAYSSSSTSLTSPSKLGWSESLESLPAAEAAVEGTIPFSKAVKVFIMPKPARR
;
A
#
# COMPACT_ATOMS: atom_id res chain seq x y z
N MET A 1 -62.41 -38.56 -43.17
CA MET A 1 -62.93 -37.41 -42.40
C MET A 1 -62.07 -37.01 -41.19
N ALA A 2 -61.32 -37.90 -40.54
CA ALA A 2 -60.38 -37.51 -39.46
C ALA A 2 -59.11 -36.75 -39.94
N ALA A 3 -58.75 -36.82 -41.22
CA ALA A 3 -57.61 -36.06 -41.78
C ALA A 3 -57.95 -34.61 -42.19
N HIS A 4 -59.22 -34.32 -42.51
CA HIS A 4 -59.66 -32.96 -42.87
C HIS A 4 -60.01 -32.09 -41.65
N LEU A 5 -60.25 -32.71 -40.48
CA LEU A 5 -60.41 -32.01 -39.20
C LEU A 5 -59.05 -31.69 -38.52
N LYS A 6 -57.98 -32.44 -38.82
CA LYS A 6 -56.64 -32.13 -38.31
C LYS A 6 -55.94 -30.96 -39.00
N LYS A 7 -56.32 -30.59 -40.23
CA LYS A 7 -55.73 -29.45 -40.94
C LYS A 7 -56.37 -28.10 -40.57
N ARG A 8 -57.65 -28.09 -40.17
CA ARG A 8 -58.34 -26.87 -39.71
C ARG A 8 -57.99 -26.47 -38.27
N VAL A 9 -57.67 -27.43 -37.40
CA VAL A 9 -57.29 -27.14 -36.00
C VAL A 9 -55.81 -26.71 -35.87
N TYR A 10 -54.94 -27.05 -36.83
CA TYR A 10 -53.54 -26.59 -36.83
C TYR A 10 -53.32 -25.19 -37.46
N GLU A 11 -54.28 -24.65 -38.21
CA GLU A 11 -54.21 -23.29 -38.77
C GLU A 11 -54.75 -22.21 -37.80
N GLU A 12 -55.50 -22.58 -36.76
CA GLU A 12 -56.02 -21.61 -35.76
C GLU A 12 -55.12 -21.43 -34.51
N PHE A 13 -54.07 -22.24 -34.33
CA PHE A 13 -53.15 -22.12 -33.18
C PHE A 13 -51.67 -21.82 -33.52
N SER A 14 -51.34 -21.45 -34.77
CA SER A 14 -49.95 -21.13 -35.16
C SER A 14 -49.75 -19.84 -35.98
N LYS A 15 -50.55 -18.79 -35.71
CA LYS A 15 -50.24 -17.43 -36.16
C LYS A 15 -50.02 -16.50 -34.98
N VAL A 16 -48.79 -16.52 -34.46
CA VAL A 16 -48.23 -15.38 -33.73
C VAL A 16 -48.04 -14.29 -34.79
N VAL A 17 -49.01 -13.36 -34.87
CA VAL A 17 -48.80 -12.11 -35.57
C VAL A 17 -47.88 -11.28 -34.67
N GLN A 18 -46.60 -11.19 -35.04
CA GLN A 18 -45.74 -10.10 -34.61
C GLN A 18 -46.31 -8.81 -35.21
N ILE A 19 -47.18 -8.16 -34.45
CA ILE A 19 -47.51 -6.75 -34.67
C ILE A 19 -46.31 -5.96 -34.15
N PRO A 20 -45.72 -5.05 -34.95
CA PRO A 20 -44.67 -4.17 -34.48
C PRO A 20 -45.28 -3.31 -33.38
N HIS A 21 -44.87 -3.54 -32.13
CA HIS A 21 -45.18 -2.60 -31.07
C HIS A 21 -44.33 -1.36 -31.37
N GLU A 22 -44.96 -0.33 -31.95
CA GLU A 22 -44.46 1.03 -31.86
C GLU A 22 -44.09 1.27 -30.39
N GLU A 23 -42.80 1.44 -30.14
CA GLU A 23 -42.31 2.07 -28.92
C GLU A 23 -42.78 3.52 -28.96
N THR A 24 -44.03 3.71 -28.55
CA THR A 24 -44.49 5.00 -28.07
C THR A 24 -43.49 5.45 -27.00
N PRO A 25 -42.86 6.63 -27.14
CA PRO A 25 -41.97 7.13 -26.11
C PRO A 25 -42.83 7.29 -24.86
N ALA A 26 -42.59 6.44 -23.88
CA ALA A 26 -43.20 6.57 -22.58
C ALA A 26 -42.75 7.92 -22.02
N LYS A 27 -43.60 8.95 -22.20
CA LYS A 27 -43.51 10.20 -21.48
C LYS A 27 -43.57 9.82 -20.01
N LYS A 28 -42.41 9.75 -19.35
CA LYS A 28 -42.30 9.61 -17.90
C LYS A 28 -42.89 10.87 -17.30
N LEU A 29 -44.18 10.83 -17.00
CA LEU A 29 -44.86 11.78 -16.13
C LEU A 29 -44.23 11.66 -14.73
N ARG A 30 -43.21 12.48 -14.46
CA ARG A 30 -42.62 12.63 -13.12
C ARG A 30 -43.55 13.44 -12.23
N LEU A 31 -44.47 12.76 -11.56
CA LEU A 31 -45.25 13.28 -10.44
C LEU A 31 -45.16 12.31 -9.25
N SER A 32 -43.95 12.09 -8.73
CA SER A 32 -43.77 11.47 -7.41
C SER A 32 -43.58 12.56 -6.36
N LYS A 33 -44.38 12.59 -5.29
CA LYS A 33 -44.13 13.47 -4.12
C LYS A 33 -42.71 13.18 -3.56
N PRO A 34 -42.03 14.15 -2.91
CA PRO A 34 -40.75 13.86 -2.27
C PRO A 34 -40.92 12.68 -1.32
N SER A 35 -40.08 11.66 -1.43
CA SER A 35 -40.09 10.56 -0.47
C SER A 35 -39.82 11.19 0.91
N LYS A 36 -40.52 10.74 1.96
CA LYS A 36 -40.30 11.25 3.32
C LYS A 36 -38.83 11.11 3.74
N SER A 37 -38.07 10.19 3.12
CA SER A 37 -36.62 10.01 3.31
C SER A 37 -35.78 11.22 2.86
N ALA A 38 -36.08 11.84 1.71
CA ALA A 38 -35.27 12.94 1.18
C ALA A 38 -35.31 14.20 2.07
N ALA A 39 -36.46 14.47 2.70
CA ALA A 39 -36.63 15.58 3.64
C ALA A 39 -35.90 15.35 4.99
N LEU A 40 -35.52 14.11 5.32
CA LEU A 40 -34.69 13.81 6.50
C LEU A 40 -33.23 14.23 6.27
N HIS A 41 -32.78 14.23 5.01
CA HIS A 41 -31.40 14.55 4.66
C HIS A 41 -31.14 16.06 4.60
N ILE A 42 -32.08 16.85 4.06
CA ILE A 42 -31.93 18.30 3.94
C ILE A 42 -33.28 19.04 4.07
N ASP A 43 -33.33 20.05 4.92
CA ASP A 43 -34.52 20.88 5.16
C ASP A 43 -34.15 22.36 5.02
N LEU A 44 -34.12 22.83 3.77
CA LEU A 44 -33.78 24.21 3.42
C LEU A 44 -34.90 25.20 3.75
N CYS A 45 -36.11 24.73 4.05
CA CYS A 45 -37.24 25.58 4.45
C CYS A 45 -37.03 26.26 5.81
N LYS A 46 -36.07 25.78 6.62
CA LYS A 46 -35.68 26.37 7.91
C LYS A 46 -34.68 27.52 7.78
N ALA A 47 -34.09 27.74 6.61
CA ALA A 47 -33.16 28.84 6.41
C ALA A 47 -33.92 30.17 6.38
N THR A 48 -33.53 31.11 7.25
CA THR A 48 -34.16 32.45 7.30
C THR A 48 -33.53 33.43 6.33
N ASN A 49 -32.30 33.15 5.89
CA ASN A 49 -31.50 33.97 4.99
C ASN A 49 -30.54 33.07 4.19
N SER A 50 -29.90 33.62 3.16
CA SER A 50 -28.99 32.88 2.27
C SER A 50 -27.72 32.37 3.00
N THR A 51 -27.26 33.04 4.05
CA THR A 51 -26.11 32.58 4.86
C THR A 51 -26.45 31.32 5.67
N ASP A 52 -27.64 31.24 6.24
CA ASP A 52 -28.15 30.07 6.95
C ASP A 52 -28.30 28.91 5.96
N ALA A 53 -28.87 29.17 4.78
CA ALA A 53 -29.01 28.17 3.72
C ALA A 53 -27.65 27.59 3.32
N LEU A 54 -26.63 28.44 3.13
CA LEU A 54 -25.27 28.00 2.82
C LEU A 54 -24.67 27.12 3.93
N GLN A 55 -24.85 27.49 5.20
CA GLN A 55 -24.38 26.67 6.32
C GLN A 55 -25.04 25.29 6.34
N TYR A 56 -26.35 25.22 6.11
CA TYR A 56 -27.05 23.94 5.99
C TYR A 56 -26.52 23.09 4.83
N LEU A 57 -26.26 23.69 3.67
CA LEU A 57 -25.68 23.00 2.51
C LEU A 57 -24.25 22.50 2.79
N LEU A 58 -23.44 23.27 3.51
CA LEU A 58 -22.08 22.87 3.89
C LEU A 58 -22.09 21.72 4.91
N GLN A 59 -23.00 21.75 5.88
CA GLN A 59 -23.20 20.65 6.81
C GLN A 59 -23.72 19.39 6.10
N PHE A 60 -24.65 19.58 5.15
CA PHE A 60 -25.19 18.49 4.34
C PHE A 60 -24.13 17.81 3.47
N ALA A 61 -23.21 18.58 2.87
CA ALA A 61 -22.12 18.06 2.04
C ALA A 61 -21.23 17.02 2.76
N ARG A 62 -21.23 16.99 4.10
CA ARG A 62 -20.45 16.06 4.93
C ARG A 62 -21.22 14.78 5.31
N LYS A 63 -22.51 14.68 4.97
CA LYS A 63 -23.37 13.55 5.31
C LYS A 63 -23.48 12.59 4.12
N PRO A 64 -23.35 11.27 4.31
CA PRO A 64 -23.64 10.31 3.26
C PRO A 64 -25.14 10.32 2.92
N VAL A 65 -25.45 10.05 1.65
CA VAL A 65 -26.82 9.97 1.14
C VAL A 65 -27.01 8.60 0.51
N GLU A 66 -28.12 7.95 0.80
CA GLU A 66 -28.49 6.66 0.22
C GLU A 66 -28.93 6.83 -1.24
N ALA A 67 -28.57 5.89 -2.11
CA ALA A 67 -28.84 5.97 -3.55
C ALA A 67 -30.33 6.21 -3.89
N GLU A 68 -31.25 5.61 -3.13
CA GLU A 68 -32.70 5.73 -3.31
C GLU A 68 -33.24 7.14 -2.99
N SER A 69 -32.54 7.88 -2.12
CA SER A 69 -32.95 9.22 -1.70
C SER A 69 -32.39 10.34 -2.58
N VAL A 70 -31.38 10.06 -3.42
CA VAL A 70 -30.66 11.07 -4.21
C VAL A 70 -31.58 11.88 -5.12
N GLU A 71 -32.46 11.24 -5.91
CA GLU A 71 -33.37 11.94 -6.83
C GLU A 71 -34.31 12.90 -6.08
N GLY A 72 -34.80 12.48 -4.91
CA GLY A 72 -35.62 13.31 -4.04
C GLY A 72 -34.87 14.52 -3.51
N VAL A 73 -33.62 14.34 -3.07
CA VAL A 73 -32.76 15.42 -2.57
C VAL A 73 -32.40 16.39 -3.69
N VAL A 74 -32.04 15.91 -4.88
CA VAL A 74 -31.74 16.74 -6.05
C VAL A 74 -32.91 17.67 -6.39
N ARG A 75 -34.14 17.16 -6.35
CA ARG A 75 -35.31 18.01 -6.59
C ARG A 75 -35.47 19.10 -5.52
N ILE A 76 -35.29 18.78 -4.24
CA ILE A 76 -35.36 19.77 -3.15
C ILE A 76 -34.31 20.87 -3.36
N LEU A 77 -33.09 20.48 -3.74
CA LEU A 77 -32.00 21.40 -4.04
C LEU A 77 -32.35 22.32 -5.23
N LEU A 78 -32.87 21.77 -6.33
CA LEU A 78 -33.26 22.54 -7.51
C LEU A 78 -34.47 23.47 -7.26
N GLU A 79 -35.46 23.03 -6.48
CA GLU A 79 -36.59 23.88 -6.08
C GLU A 79 -36.13 25.10 -5.28
N HIS A 80 -35.13 24.92 -4.41
CA HIS A 80 -34.52 26.04 -3.68
C HIS A 80 -33.65 26.90 -4.60
N TYR A 81 -32.88 26.28 -5.52
CA TYR A 81 -32.05 26.99 -6.49
C TYR A 81 -32.81 28.05 -7.28
N TYR A 82 -34.00 27.72 -7.80
CA TYR A 82 -34.80 28.66 -8.61
C TYR A 82 -35.44 29.81 -7.80
N LYS A 83 -35.50 29.68 -6.47
CA LYS A 83 -36.03 30.72 -5.57
C LYS A 83 -34.92 31.63 -5.02
N GLU A 84 -33.70 31.13 -5.00
CA GLU A 84 -32.56 31.79 -4.36
C GLU A 84 -31.94 32.85 -5.27
N THR A 85 -31.61 34.01 -4.69
CA THR A 85 -30.97 35.11 -5.43
C THR A 85 -29.45 35.13 -5.22
N ASP A 86 -28.95 34.61 -4.09
CA ASP A 86 -27.53 34.60 -3.76
C ASP A 86 -26.74 33.62 -4.64
N ASN A 87 -25.64 34.11 -5.22
CA ASN A 87 -24.79 33.31 -6.11
C ASN A 87 -24.05 32.19 -5.37
N SER A 88 -23.69 32.40 -4.11
CA SER A 88 -22.89 31.44 -3.32
C SER A 88 -23.71 30.21 -2.97
N VAL A 89 -24.98 30.41 -2.60
CA VAL A 89 -25.93 29.32 -2.34
C VAL A 89 -26.20 28.52 -3.62
N ARG A 90 -26.50 29.20 -4.73
CA ARG A 90 -26.71 28.56 -6.05
C ARG A 90 -25.48 27.78 -6.51
N LEU A 91 -24.28 28.34 -6.35
CA LEU A 91 -23.02 27.65 -6.64
C LEU A 91 -22.85 26.39 -5.79
N LYS A 92 -23.12 26.47 -4.47
CA LYS A 92 -23.01 25.30 -3.60
C LYS A 92 -24.03 24.22 -3.96
N ILE A 93 -25.25 24.59 -4.33
CA ILE A 93 -26.25 23.65 -4.84
C ILE A 93 -25.74 22.97 -6.12
N ALA A 94 -25.25 23.74 -7.10
CA ALA A 94 -24.70 23.18 -8.34
C ALA A 94 -23.56 22.18 -8.06
N SER A 95 -22.65 22.49 -7.13
CA SER A 95 -21.58 21.59 -6.68
C SER A 95 -22.13 20.31 -6.03
N LEU A 96 -23.18 20.41 -5.22
CA LEU A 96 -23.82 19.25 -4.57
C LEU A 96 -24.49 18.32 -5.58
N LEU A 97 -25.04 18.83 -6.68
CA LEU A 97 -25.58 17.99 -7.76
C LEU A 97 -24.47 17.09 -8.35
N GLY A 98 -23.29 17.65 -8.58
CA GLY A 98 -22.11 16.90 -9.04
C GLY A 98 -21.64 15.87 -8.01
N LEU A 99 -21.62 16.24 -6.73
CA LEU A 99 -21.28 15.31 -5.65
C LEU A 99 -22.27 14.14 -5.55
N LEU A 100 -23.56 14.42 -5.57
CA LEU A 100 -24.63 13.42 -5.47
C LEU A 100 -24.63 12.46 -6.66
N SER A 101 -24.21 12.94 -7.85
CA SER A 101 -24.08 12.08 -9.03
C SER A 101 -23.12 10.90 -8.81
N LYS A 102 -22.11 11.06 -7.94
CA LYS A 102 -21.09 10.04 -7.61
C LYS A 102 -21.54 9.01 -6.57
N THR A 103 -22.79 9.06 -6.12
CA THR A 103 -23.32 8.14 -5.10
C THR A 103 -23.35 6.72 -5.65
N GLN A 104 -22.74 5.76 -4.94
CA GLN A 104 -22.70 4.36 -5.37
C GLN A 104 -24.12 3.80 -5.54
N GLY A 105 -24.42 3.19 -6.69
CA GLY A 105 -25.74 2.64 -7.02
C GLY A 105 -26.76 3.64 -7.57
N PHE A 106 -26.40 4.92 -7.72
CA PHE A 106 -27.24 5.93 -8.37
C PHE A 106 -26.89 6.09 -9.85
N SER A 107 -27.90 6.19 -10.74
CA SER A 107 -27.68 6.47 -12.17
C SER A 107 -27.75 7.98 -12.44
N PRO A 108 -26.66 8.63 -12.85
CA PRO A 108 -26.62 10.08 -12.99
C PRO A 108 -27.33 10.60 -14.26
N ASP A 109 -27.76 9.73 -15.19
CA ASP A 109 -28.51 10.10 -16.40
C ASP A 109 -29.82 10.84 -16.04
N CYS A 110 -30.45 10.45 -14.93
CA CYS A 110 -31.73 10.96 -14.44
C CYS A 110 -31.74 12.46 -14.09
N ILE A 111 -30.57 13.09 -13.93
CA ILE A 111 -30.40 14.48 -13.47
C ILE A 111 -29.69 15.39 -14.50
N VAL A 112 -29.23 14.82 -15.63
CA VAL A 112 -28.54 15.58 -16.68
C VAL A 112 -29.42 16.70 -17.24
N ASP A 113 -30.66 16.35 -17.61
CA ASP A 113 -31.60 17.31 -18.20
C ASP A 113 -31.86 18.48 -17.27
N ASP A 114 -32.00 18.19 -15.98
CA ASP A 114 -32.19 19.19 -14.95
C ASP A 114 -30.97 20.13 -14.88
N ALA A 115 -29.75 19.59 -14.89
CA ALA A 115 -28.52 20.38 -14.88
C ALA A 115 -28.35 21.24 -16.15
N ILE A 116 -28.66 20.71 -17.35
CA ILE A 116 -28.61 21.47 -18.62
C ILE A 116 -29.66 22.59 -18.64
N ASN A 117 -30.87 22.32 -18.12
CA ASN A 117 -31.92 23.32 -18.01
C ASN A 117 -31.55 24.42 -17.02
N THR A 118 -30.93 24.07 -15.89
CA THR A 118 -30.43 25.05 -14.91
C THR A 118 -29.31 25.90 -15.51
N LEU A 119 -28.37 25.31 -16.25
CA LEU A 119 -27.31 26.02 -16.96
C LEU A 119 -27.88 27.05 -17.96
N SER A 120 -28.89 26.66 -18.73
CA SER A 120 -29.48 27.50 -19.79
C SER A 120 -30.16 28.76 -19.25
N ASN A 121 -30.61 28.75 -17.99
CA ASN A 121 -31.30 29.86 -17.34
C ASN A 121 -30.39 30.70 -16.44
N GLU A 122 -29.14 30.29 -16.23
CA GLU A 122 -28.22 30.93 -15.29
C GLU A 122 -27.53 32.15 -15.94
N LYS A 123 -27.32 33.21 -15.13
CA LYS A 123 -26.69 34.47 -15.55
C LYS A 123 -25.33 34.70 -14.91
N SER A 124 -25.08 34.11 -13.73
CA SER A 124 -23.82 34.28 -13.02
C SER A 124 -22.72 33.41 -13.63
N HIS A 125 -21.63 34.02 -14.08
CA HIS A 125 -20.50 33.29 -14.68
C HIS A 125 -19.85 32.28 -13.73
N GLN A 126 -19.81 32.56 -12.42
CA GLN A 126 -19.25 31.62 -11.43
C GLN A 126 -20.14 30.39 -11.27
N VAL A 127 -21.46 30.57 -11.29
CA VAL A 127 -22.43 29.47 -11.18
C VAL A 127 -22.47 28.66 -12.48
N LEU A 128 -22.39 29.34 -13.64
CA LEU A 128 -22.23 28.68 -14.95
C LEU A 128 -21.00 27.77 -14.98
N ALA A 129 -19.84 28.25 -14.52
CA ALA A 129 -18.63 27.45 -14.46
C ALA A 129 -18.80 26.20 -13.55
N GLN A 130 -19.45 26.35 -12.39
CA GLN A 130 -19.74 25.21 -11.51
C GLN A 130 -20.75 24.22 -12.10
N LEU A 131 -21.76 24.70 -12.83
CA LEU A 131 -22.73 23.82 -13.51
C LEU A 131 -22.06 23.05 -14.65
N LEU A 132 -21.16 23.68 -15.41
CA LEU A 132 -20.35 22.99 -16.41
C LEU A 132 -19.42 21.94 -15.78
N ASP A 133 -18.84 22.23 -14.61
CA ASP A 133 -18.08 21.25 -13.83
C ASP A 133 -18.96 20.06 -13.38
N THR A 134 -20.18 20.33 -12.92
CA THR A 134 -21.16 19.30 -12.58
C THR A 134 -21.52 18.43 -13.79
N LEU A 135 -21.73 19.04 -14.96
CA LEU A 135 -21.97 18.29 -16.20
C LEU A 135 -20.75 17.46 -16.64
N LEU A 136 -19.53 17.95 -16.42
CA LEU A 136 -18.30 17.19 -16.67
C LEU A 136 -18.22 15.95 -15.77
N VAL A 137 -18.50 16.13 -14.48
CA VAL A 137 -18.54 15.05 -13.49
C VAL A 137 -19.59 14.00 -13.86
N ILE A 138 -20.77 14.41 -14.32
CA ILE A 138 -21.82 13.48 -14.75
C ILE A 138 -21.41 12.78 -16.06
N GLY A 139 -20.93 13.53 -17.05
CA GLY A 139 -20.57 13.00 -18.37
C GLY A 139 -19.42 11.98 -18.34
N THR A 140 -18.45 12.17 -17.44
CA THR A 140 -17.32 11.22 -17.26
C THR A 140 -17.73 9.90 -16.60
N GLN A 141 -18.87 9.87 -15.89
CA GLN A 141 -19.43 8.63 -15.31
C GLN A 141 -20.27 7.82 -16.30
N LEU A 142 -20.66 8.40 -17.44
CA LEU A 142 -21.51 7.78 -18.46
C LEU A 142 -20.83 7.74 -19.84
N PRO A 143 -19.67 7.06 -19.99
CA PRO A 143 -18.93 7.04 -21.26
C PRO A 143 -19.69 6.33 -22.40
N GLU A 144 -20.64 5.44 -22.07
CA GLU A 144 -21.34 4.59 -23.03
C GLU A 144 -22.47 5.29 -23.81
N SER A 145 -22.88 6.50 -23.43
CA SER A 145 -23.99 7.23 -24.10
C SER A 145 -23.46 8.24 -25.14
N PRO A 146 -23.46 7.91 -26.46
CA PRO A 146 -22.96 8.83 -27.50
C PRO A 146 -23.86 10.07 -27.68
N ALA A 147 -25.18 9.93 -27.53
CA ALA A 147 -26.13 11.03 -27.68
C ALA A 147 -25.95 12.08 -26.58
N LEU A 148 -25.73 11.64 -25.33
CA LEU A 148 -25.43 12.53 -24.21
C LEU A 148 -24.13 13.31 -24.44
N ARG A 149 -23.07 12.62 -24.90
CA ARG A 149 -21.77 13.25 -25.20
C ARG A 149 -21.89 14.34 -26.25
N LEU A 150 -22.57 14.08 -27.37
CA LEU A 150 -22.80 15.08 -28.41
C LEU A 150 -23.52 16.32 -27.86
N ARG A 151 -24.57 16.11 -27.06
CA ARG A 151 -25.30 17.21 -26.43
C ARG A 151 -24.45 18.02 -25.46
N LEU A 152 -23.60 17.37 -24.66
CA LEU A 152 -22.68 18.07 -23.75
C LEU A 152 -21.60 18.85 -24.51
N VAL A 153 -21.13 18.33 -25.65
CA VAL A 153 -20.20 19.04 -26.55
C VAL A 153 -20.86 20.28 -27.14
N GLU A 154 -22.11 20.19 -27.60
CA GLU A 154 -22.88 21.35 -28.10
C GLU A 154 -23.06 22.42 -27.01
N VAL A 155 -23.37 22.00 -25.78
CA VAL A 155 -23.48 22.90 -24.63
C VAL A 155 -22.16 23.60 -24.36
N ALA A 156 -21.04 22.86 -24.32
CA ALA A 156 -19.72 23.44 -24.11
C ALA A 156 -19.36 24.46 -25.21
N TYR A 157 -19.63 24.15 -26.47
CA TYR A 157 -19.38 25.04 -27.60
C TYR A 157 -20.15 26.36 -27.49
N LYS A 158 -21.43 26.30 -27.10
CA LYS A 158 -22.28 27.49 -26.95
C LYS A 158 -21.74 28.48 -25.91
N HIS A 159 -21.11 27.98 -24.85
CA HIS A 159 -20.60 28.79 -23.74
C HIS A 159 -19.10 29.11 -23.85
N LEU A 160 -18.41 28.64 -24.90
CA LEU A 160 -16.96 28.79 -25.04
C LEU A 160 -16.51 30.25 -25.33
N SER A 161 -17.40 31.08 -25.87
CA SER A 161 -17.16 32.50 -26.13
C SER A 161 -17.48 33.43 -24.94
N ASP A 162 -17.74 32.86 -23.76
CA ASP A 162 -18.04 33.62 -22.55
C ASP A 162 -16.86 34.52 -22.13
N THR A 163 -17.16 35.72 -21.62
CA THR A 163 -16.16 36.70 -21.17
C THR A 163 -15.35 36.22 -19.97
N TYR A 164 -15.92 35.37 -19.11
CA TYR A 164 -15.27 34.84 -17.92
C TYR A 164 -14.43 33.61 -18.22
N PHE A 165 -13.15 33.68 -17.87
CA PHE A 165 -12.19 32.60 -18.10
C PHE A 165 -12.62 31.25 -17.48
N GLY A 166 -13.32 31.27 -16.33
CA GLY A 166 -13.73 30.05 -15.64
C GLY A 166 -14.76 29.24 -16.42
N VAL A 167 -15.67 29.89 -17.14
CA VAL A 167 -16.62 29.23 -18.05
C VAL A 167 -15.85 28.61 -19.21
N ARG A 168 -14.97 29.39 -19.87
CA ARG A 168 -14.15 28.91 -20.99
C ARG A 168 -13.29 27.70 -20.60
N ASN A 169 -12.65 27.74 -19.43
CA ASN A 169 -11.86 26.63 -18.89
C ASN A 169 -12.68 25.34 -18.76
N LYS A 170 -13.89 25.44 -18.20
CA LYS A 170 -14.76 24.27 -17.99
C LYS A 170 -15.33 23.74 -19.31
N CYS A 171 -15.64 24.63 -20.26
CA CYS A 171 -16.00 24.22 -21.61
C CYS A 171 -14.85 23.47 -22.30
N LEU A 172 -13.61 23.97 -22.22
CA LEU A 172 -12.43 23.30 -22.80
C LEU A 172 -12.19 21.93 -22.14
N GLN A 173 -12.33 21.82 -20.82
CA GLN A 173 -12.24 20.53 -20.12
C GLN A 173 -13.32 19.54 -20.60
N LEU A 174 -14.57 19.99 -20.74
CA LEU A 174 -15.66 19.19 -21.31
C LEU A 174 -15.36 18.71 -22.73
N LEU A 175 -14.92 19.61 -23.60
CA LEU A 175 -14.55 19.28 -24.99
C LEU A 175 -13.37 18.30 -25.05
N GLY A 176 -12.37 18.49 -24.18
CA GLY A 176 -11.23 17.60 -24.02
C GLY A 176 -11.67 16.18 -23.62
N CYS A 177 -12.45 16.05 -22.55
CA CYS A 177 -12.84 14.74 -22.01
C CYS A 177 -13.90 14.01 -22.85
N LEU A 178 -14.86 14.72 -23.47
CA LEU A 178 -16.04 14.10 -24.09
C LEU A 178 -16.05 14.16 -25.63
N GLY A 179 -15.23 15.01 -26.25
CA GLY A 179 -15.18 15.15 -27.70
C GLY A 179 -14.49 13.98 -28.39
N MET A 180 -15.19 13.32 -29.32
CA MET A 180 -14.69 12.19 -30.13
C MET A 180 -13.64 12.64 -31.17
N VAL A 181 -12.69 11.75 -31.47
CA VAL A 181 -11.61 11.97 -32.47
C VAL A 181 -12.02 11.49 -33.88
N ASP A 182 -13.00 10.59 -34.00
CA ASP A 182 -13.35 9.95 -35.28
C ASP A 182 -14.62 10.52 -35.92
N ALA A 183 -14.48 11.60 -36.68
CA ALA A 183 -15.30 11.78 -37.88
C ALA A 183 -14.39 11.45 -39.08
N PRO A 184 -14.68 10.40 -39.87
CA PRO A 184 -13.83 10.07 -41.02
C PRO A 184 -13.87 11.24 -42.01
N VAL A 185 -12.68 11.66 -42.46
CA VAL A 185 -12.50 12.64 -43.53
C VAL A 185 -13.10 12.06 -44.82
N GLY A 186 -14.38 12.34 -45.03
CA GLY A 186 -15.09 12.06 -46.27
C GLY A 186 -14.63 13.04 -47.33
N LYS A 187 -14.07 12.48 -48.41
CA LYS A 187 -13.59 13.17 -49.62
C LYS A 187 -14.54 14.28 -50.07
N GLU A 188 -13.92 15.40 -50.46
CA GLU A 188 -14.52 16.47 -51.25
C GLU A 188 -15.35 15.88 -52.41
N ASN A 189 -16.66 16.14 -52.41
CA ASN A 189 -17.47 16.13 -53.62
C ASN A 189 -18.77 16.94 -53.43
N GLU A 190 -19.15 17.59 -54.51
CA GLU A 190 -20.03 18.75 -54.66
C GLU A 190 -21.51 18.53 -54.29
N GLY A 191 -22.16 19.62 -53.82
CA GLY A 191 -23.62 19.78 -53.85
C GLY A 191 -24.17 20.70 -52.75
N PRO A 192 -24.88 21.81 -53.08
CA PRO A 192 -25.55 22.64 -52.07
C PRO A 192 -26.91 22.00 -51.72
N GLY A 193 -26.91 21.12 -50.74
CA GLY A 193 -28.13 20.44 -50.28
C GLY A 193 -27.97 19.88 -48.87
N THR A 194 -28.37 20.68 -47.89
CA THR A 194 -28.87 20.23 -46.56
C THR A 194 -28.10 19.08 -45.88
N SER A 195 -26.81 19.30 -45.61
CA SER A 195 -26.01 18.49 -44.68
C SER A 195 -26.21 18.95 -43.23
N LEU A 196 -26.39 17.99 -42.31
CA LEU A 196 -26.37 18.20 -40.84
C LEU A 196 -25.25 19.16 -40.44
N GLY A 197 -25.61 20.27 -39.79
CA GLY A 197 -24.76 21.44 -39.62
C GLY A 197 -23.55 21.24 -38.69
N GLY A 198 -22.36 21.52 -39.23
CA GLY A 198 -21.64 22.73 -38.84
C GLY A 198 -20.80 22.76 -37.57
N LEU A 199 -20.57 21.66 -36.86
CA LEU A 199 -19.51 21.65 -35.85
C LEU A 199 -18.14 21.48 -36.52
N ARG A 200 -17.30 22.53 -36.40
CA ARG A 200 -15.85 22.41 -36.64
C ARG A 200 -15.30 21.24 -35.82
N ASP A 201 -14.24 20.61 -36.33
CA ASP A 201 -13.52 19.58 -35.58
C ASP A 201 -13.13 20.11 -34.18
N VAL A 202 -13.44 19.34 -33.14
CA VAL A 202 -13.23 19.71 -31.73
C VAL A 202 -11.77 20.11 -31.48
N GLN A 203 -10.83 19.47 -32.19
CA GLN A 203 -9.40 19.79 -32.10
C GLN A 203 -9.08 21.19 -32.63
N SER A 204 -9.69 21.58 -33.75
CA SER A 204 -9.53 22.92 -34.31
C SER A 204 -10.08 23.99 -33.36
N ILE A 205 -11.23 23.71 -32.73
CA ILE A 205 -11.86 24.60 -31.77
C ILE A 205 -10.94 24.81 -30.56
N ILE A 206 -10.40 23.74 -29.97
CA ILE A 206 -9.52 23.87 -28.80
C ILE A 206 -8.22 24.59 -29.18
N SER A 207 -7.68 24.33 -30.38
CA SER A 207 -6.44 24.95 -30.86
C SER A 207 -6.54 26.47 -31.02
N ASP A 208 -7.71 26.99 -31.38
CA ASP A 208 -7.95 28.44 -31.46
C ASP A 208 -7.73 29.15 -30.11
N TYR A 209 -7.89 28.43 -28.99
CA TYR A 209 -7.70 28.96 -27.62
C TYR A 209 -6.25 28.86 -27.11
N PHE A 210 -5.32 28.34 -27.90
CA PHE A 210 -3.88 28.43 -27.60
C PHE A 210 -3.36 29.87 -27.57
N GLY A 211 -4.05 30.80 -28.25
CA GLY A 211 -3.75 32.23 -28.25
C GLY A 211 -4.68 33.08 -27.37
N ASP A 212 -5.45 32.49 -26.45
CA ASP A 212 -6.36 33.25 -25.58
C ASP A 212 -5.58 34.26 -24.71
N GLN A 213 -6.18 35.40 -24.43
CA GLN A 213 -5.58 36.47 -23.60
C GLN A 213 -5.31 35.99 -22.17
N ASP A 214 -6.18 35.13 -21.62
CA ASP A 214 -6.04 34.62 -20.25
C ASP A 214 -5.17 33.35 -20.23
N PRO A 215 -4.04 33.33 -19.49
CA PRO A 215 -3.14 32.18 -19.43
C PRO A 215 -3.79 30.91 -18.87
N ARG A 216 -4.84 31.04 -18.03
CA ARG A 216 -5.55 29.89 -17.47
C ARG A 216 -6.37 29.17 -18.55
N VAL A 217 -6.86 29.93 -19.53
CA VAL A 217 -7.59 29.38 -20.69
C VAL A 217 -6.62 28.70 -21.64
N ARG A 218 -5.45 29.31 -21.91
CA ARG A 218 -4.37 28.66 -22.68
C ARG A 218 -3.95 27.34 -22.04
N THR A 219 -3.78 27.32 -20.71
CA THR A 219 -3.46 26.11 -19.93
C THR A 219 -4.56 25.05 -20.05
N ALA A 220 -5.84 25.44 -19.93
CA ALA A 220 -6.97 24.53 -20.07
C ALA A 220 -7.07 23.97 -21.50
N ALA A 221 -6.82 24.78 -22.52
CA ALA A 221 -6.80 24.36 -23.93
C ALA A 221 -5.70 23.34 -24.18
N LEU A 222 -4.47 23.60 -23.70
CA LEU A 222 -3.35 22.64 -23.79
C LEU A 222 -3.73 21.31 -23.13
N LYS A 223 -4.20 21.33 -21.89
CA LYS A 223 -4.62 20.13 -21.15
C LYS A 223 -5.76 19.38 -21.85
N ALA A 224 -6.69 20.08 -22.49
CA ALA A 224 -7.79 19.47 -23.23
C ALA A 224 -7.35 18.79 -24.54
N MET A 225 -6.21 19.19 -25.10
CA MET A 225 -5.61 18.57 -26.30
C MET A 225 -4.68 17.40 -25.99
N VAL A 226 -4.24 17.24 -24.73
CA VAL A 226 -3.38 16.12 -24.32
C VAL A 226 -4.08 14.80 -24.64
N GLY A 227 -3.46 13.97 -25.48
CA GLY A 227 -3.99 12.66 -25.91
C GLY A 227 -4.85 12.68 -27.17
N LYS A 228 -5.03 13.83 -27.82
CA LYS A 228 -5.67 13.93 -29.16
C LYS A 228 -4.61 14.28 -30.22
N PRO A 229 -4.74 13.77 -31.46
CA PRO A 229 -3.86 14.19 -32.54
C PRO A 229 -4.00 15.71 -32.74
N CYS A 230 -2.89 16.40 -32.99
CA CYS A 230 -2.87 17.85 -33.19
C CYS A 230 -2.10 18.15 -34.48
N ASN A 231 -2.74 18.89 -35.39
CA ASN A 231 -2.11 19.42 -36.60
C ASN A 231 -2.11 20.95 -36.54
N PRO A 232 -0.98 21.69 -36.70
CA PRO A 232 0.42 21.24 -36.74
C PRO A 232 1.15 21.37 -35.38
N PRO A 233 2.18 20.54 -35.11
CA PRO A 233 2.99 20.52 -33.87
C PRO A 233 3.67 21.86 -33.51
N CYS A 234 3.78 22.79 -34.46
CA CYS A 234 4.44 24.09 -34.29
C CYS A 234 3.77 25.03 -33.27
N THR A 235 2.47 24.90 -33.01
CA THR A 235 1.78 25.84 -32.09
C THR A 235 2.09 25.55 -30.62
N ALA A 236 2.18 24.27 -30.22
CA ALA A 236 2.56 23.90 -28.85
C ALA A 236 4.00 24.32 -28.53
N CYS A 237 4.91 24.21 -29.50
CA CYS A 237 6.31 24.63 -29.33
C CYS A 237 6.45 26.13 -28.99
N ARG A 238 5.58 27.00 -29.55
CA ARG A 238 5.59 28.44 -29.25
C ARG A 238 5.19 28.75 -27.80
N LEU A 239 4.38 27.89 -27.19
CA LEU A 239 3.91 28.05 -25.82
C LEU A 239 4.95 27.62 -24.77
N LEU A 240 6.08 27.03 -25.19
CA LEU A 240 7.21 26.77 -24.31
C LEU A 240 7.87 28.07 -23.82
N THR A 241 7.71 29.19 -24.53
CA THR A 241 8.22 30.50 -24.13
C THR A 241 7.11 31.44 -23.63
N ASP A 242 5.98 30.90 -23.18
CA ASP A 242 4.88 31.70 -22.63
C ASP A 242 5.29 32.37 -21.31
N ASP A 243 4.78 33.58 -21.07
CA ASP A 243 5.09 34.33 -19.84
C ASP A 243 4.62 33.61 -18.56
N TYR A 244 3.63 32.72 -18.67
CA TYR A 244 3.03 32.03 -17.52
C TYR A 244 3.53 30.57 -17.35
N GLU A 245 4.00 30.24 -16.16
CA GLU A 245 4.62 28.94 -15.85
C GLU A 245 3.69 27.73 -16.07
N GLN A 246 2.39 27.86 -15.77
CA GLN A 246 1.45 26.74 -15.95
C GLN A 246 1.20 26.43 -17.42
N VAL A 247 1.29 27.45 -18.29
CA VAL A 247 1.19 27.28 -19.74
C VAL A 247 2.44 26.57 -20.25
N ARG A 248 3.64 27.02 -19.83
CA ARG A 248 4.91 26.35 -20.20
C ARG A 248 4.94 24.90 -19.73
N SER A 249 4.52 24.61 -18.50
CA SER A 249 4.42 23.25 -17.95
C SER A 249 3.47 22.36 -18.76
N ALA A 250 2.27 22.87 -19.11
CA ALA A 250 1.33 22.14 -19.97
C ALA A 250 1.86 21.99 -21.41
N ALA A 251 2.62 22.96 -21.92
CA ALA A 251 3.23 22.90 -23.25
C ALA A 251 4.32 21.82 -23.30
N VAL A 252 5.14 21.67 -22.25
CA VAL A 252 6.10 20.56 -22.11
C VAL A 252 5.40 19.21 -22.24
N GLN A 253 4.28 19.01 -21.53
CA GLN A 253 3.49 17.78 -21.65
C GLN A 253 2.94 17.56 -23.06
N MET A 254 2.41 18.61 -23.71
CA MET A 254 1.87 18.50 -25.06
C MET A 254 2.95 18.17 -26.09
N VAL A 255 4.10 18.85 -26.05
CA VAL A 255 5.25 18.59 -26.92
C VAL A 255 5.75 17.16 -26.72
N TRP A 256 5.80 16.70 -25.47
CA TRP A 256 6.13 15.31 -25.16
C TRP A 256 5.13 14.33 -25.79
N VAL A 257 3.81 14.49 -25.59
CA VAL A 257 2.80 13.58 -26.18
C VAL A 257 2.94 13.53 -27.71
N LEU A 258 3.06 14.68 -28.38
CA LEU A 258 3.20 14.72 -29.83
C LEU A 258 4.46 13.99 -30.32
N SER A 259 5.56 14.11 -29.57
CA SER A 259 6.82 13.41 -29.86
C SER A 259 6.68 11.88 -29.74
N GLN A 260 5.85 11.39 -28.83
CA GLN A 260 5.60 9.95 -28.64
C GLN A 260 4.63 9.39 -29.66
N LEU A 261 3.64 10.18 -30.11
CA LEU A 261 2.68 9.78 -31.13
C LEU A 261 3.28 9.76 -32.55
N TYR A 262 4.18 10.70 -32.86
CA TYR A 262 4.74 10.87 -34.19
C TYR A 262 6.29 10.96 -34.18
N PRO A 263 7.01 9.99 -33.61
CA PRO A 263 8.44 10.09 -33.35
C PRO A 263 9.29 10.29 -34.62
N GLU A 264 8.92 9.62 -35.72
CA GLU A 264 9.63 9.64 -37.01
C GLU A 264 9.21 10.79 -37.93
N SER A 265 8.29 11.66 -37.50
CA SER A 265 7.91 12.83 -38.30
C SER A 265 9.09 13.79 -38.44
N ILE A 266 9.36 14.25 -39.66
CA ILE A 266 10.50 15.13 -39.93
C ILE A 266 10.05 16.59 -39.81
N VAL A 267 10.81 17.39 -39.05
CA VAL A 267 10.58 18.82 -38.88
C VAL A 267 11.81 19.64 -39.27
N PRO A 268 11.61 20.80 -39.92
CA PRO A 268 12.72 21.70 -40.25
C PRO A 268 13.19 22.45 -39.00
N ILE A 269 14.51 22.60 -38.84
CA ILE A 269 15.08 23.41 -37.77
C ILE A 269 15.03 24.90 -38.21
N PRO A 270 14.36 25.82 -37.48
CA PRO A 270 14.17 27.20 -37.93
C PRO A 270 15.47 27.99 -38.18
N SER A 271 16.57 27.59 -37.54
CA SER A 271 17.88 28.24 -37.57
C SER A 271 18.89 27.58 -38.53
N SER A 272 18.53 26.48 -39.21
CA SER A 272 19.42 25.78 -40.15
C SER A 272 18.64 25.23 -41.35
N ASN A 273 19.34 24.79 -42.39
CA ASN A 273 18.70 24.10 -43.53
C ASN A 273 18.61 22.58 -43.28
N GLU A 274 18.71 22.15 -42.02
CA GLU A 274 18.72 20.75 -41.62
C GLU A 274 17.34 20.29 -41.15
N GLU A 275 17.08 19.01 -41.36
CA GLU A 275 15.86 18.30 -41.00
C GLU A 275 16.16 17.33 -39.86
N ILE A 276 15.27 17.28 -38.86
CA ILE A 276 15.43 16.44 -37.68
C ILE A 276 14.14 15.68 -37.36
N ARG A 277 14.26 14.52 -36.73
CA ARG A 277 13.09 13.77 -36.22
C ARG A 277 12.40 14.54 -35.11
N LEU A 278 11.07 14.51 -35.09
CA LEU A 278 10.25 15.23 -34.11
C LEU A 278 10.59 14.80 -32.68
N VAL A 279 10.88 13.51 -32.45
CA VAL A 279 11.29 13.04 -31.12
C VAL A 279 12.59 13.69 -30.64
N ASP A 280 13.57 13.86 -31.54
CA ASP A 280 14.88 14.44 -31.21
C ASP A 280 14.78 15.96 -31.03
N ASP A 281 14.01 16.66 -31.87
CA ASP A 281 13.71 18.09 -31.72
C ASP A 281 12.92 18.40 -30.43
N ALA A 282 11.88 17.61 -30.15
CA ALA A 282 11.10 17.72 -28.92
C ALA A 282 11.98 17.46 -27.69
N PHE A 283 12.86 16.45 -27.75
CA PHE A 283 13.78 16.15 -26.67
C PHE A 283 14.71 17.34 -26.38
N GLY A 284 15.28 17.96 -27.43
CA GLY A 284 16.12 19.15 -27.29
C GLY A 284 15.36 20.34 -26.68
N LYS A 285 14.13 20.58 -27.13
CA LYS A 285 13.27 21.67 -26.58
C LYS A 285 12.88 21.43 -25.13
N ILE A 286 12.47 20.22 -24.77
CA ILE A 286 12.13 19.86 -23.39
C ILE A 286 13.37 19.93 -22.50
N SER A 287 14.53 19.53 -23.00
CA SER A 287 15.79 19.61 -22.26
C SER A 287 16.15 21.05 -21.90
N HIS A 288 15.92 22.01 -22.80
CA HIS A 288 16.08 23.43 -22.49
C HIS A 288 15.15 23.88 -21.34
N MET A 289 13.96 23.28 -21.20
CA MET A 289 13.02 23.60 -20.11
C MET A 289 13.49 23.11 -18.74
N VAL A 290 14.54 22.29 -18.65
CA VAL A 290 15.20 21.96 -17.37
C VAL A 290 15.91 23.19 -16.78
N SER A 291 16.19 24.21 -17.58
CA SER A 291 16.74 25.50 -17.11
C SER A 291 15.67 26.61 -16.97
N ASP A 292 14.39 26.25 -16.89
CA ASP A 292 13.29 27.22 -16.75
C ASP A 292 13.34 27.98 -15.40
N GLY A 293 12.89 29.23 -15.42
CA GLY A 293 12.82 30.06 -14.22
C GLY A 293 11.87 29.53 -13.13
N SER A 294 10.88 28.71 -13.49
CA SER A 294 9.98 28.05 -12.54
C SER A 294 10.41 26.62 -12.28
N TRP A 295 10.67 26.29 -11.01
CA TRP A 295 11.03 24.93 -10.59
C TRP A 295 9.94 23.90 -10.97
N MET A 296 8.66 24.29 -10.99
CA MET A 296 7.56 23.39 -11.39
C MET A 296 7.69 22.97 -12.85
N VAL A 297 8.16 23.88 -13.72
CA VAL A 297 8.43 23.58 -15.14
C VAL A 297 9.67 22.70 -15.26
N ARG A 298 10.72 22.97 -14.49
CA ARG A 298 11.95 22.14 -14.45
C ARG A 298 11.66 20.69 -14.03
N VAL A 299 10.87 20.49 -12.97
CA VAL A 299 10.41 19.15 -12.54
C VAL A 299 9.63 18.46 -13.66
N GLN A 300 8.68 19.17 -14.27
CA GLN A 300 7.86 18.61 -15.35
C GLN A 300 8.71 18.21 -16.56
N ALA A 301 9.70 19.03 -16.92
CA ALA A 301 10.64 18.77 -18.00
C ALA A 301 11.53 17.55 -17.70
N ALA A 302 12.13 17.48 -16.51
CA ALA A 302 12.93 16.34 -16.10
C ALA A 302 12.12 15.03 -16.15
N LYS A 303 10.90 15.03 -15.59
CA LYS A 303 10.00 13.87 -15.62
C LYS A 303 9.65 13.41 -17.03
N THR A 304 9.34 14.34 -17.95
CA THR A 304 9.01 13.95 -19.33
C THR A 304 10.22 13.41 -20.08
N LEU A 305 11.42 14.00 -19.91
CA LEU A 305 12.65 13.49 -20.55
C LEU A 305 12.90 12.02 -20.22
N GLY A 306 12.70 11.61 -18.97
CA GLY A 306 12.90 10.21 -18.54
C GLY A 306 12.06 9.19 -19.29
N SER A 307 10.93 9.61 -19.87
CA SER A 307 10.02 8.73 -20.62
C SER A 307 10.27 8.71 -22.14
N MET A 308 11.19 9.54 -22.65
CA MET A 308 11.46 9.66 -24.09
C MET A 308 12.48 8.62 -24.58
N LEU A 309 12.11 7.34 -24.56
CA LEU A 309 13.03 6.23 -24.83
C LEU A 309 13.48 6.06 -26.29
N GLN A 310 12.78 6.71 -27.25
CA GLN A 310 13.05 6.60 -28.69
C GLN A 310 14.04 7.65 -29.22
N VAL A 311 14.59 8.48 -28.32
CA VAL A 311 15.56 9.53 -28.67
C VAL A 311 16.86 8.92 -29.19
N SER A 312 17.49 9.60 -30.15
CA SER A 312 18.81 9.25 -30.66
C SER A 312 19.86 9.22 -29.54
N PRO A 313 20.76 8.21 -29.50
CA PRO A 313 21.81 8.11 -28.48
C PRO A 313 22.69 9.37 -28.38
N HIS A 314 22.94 10.05 -29.51
CA HIS A 314 23.71 11.29 -29.52
C HIS A 314 23.05 12.40 -28.68
N PHE A 315 21.73 12.61 -28.81
CA PHE A 315 21.03 13.64 -28.05
C PHE A 315 20.96 13.28 -26.57
N LEU A 316 20.78 11.98 -26.29
CA LEU A 316 20.82 11.47 -24.94
C LEU A 316 22.18 11.72 -24.28
N GLU A 317 23.28 11.41 -24.95
CA GLU A 317 24.63 11.63 -24.41
C GLU A 317 24.97 13.11 -24.21
N GLN A 318 24.44 14.01 -25.04
CA GLN A 318 24.59 15.46 -24.86
C GLN A 318 24.02 15.97 -23.54
N THR A 319 23.01 15.30 -22.97
CA THR A 319 22.42 15.71 -21.68
C THR A 319 23.38 15.57 -20.49
N LEU A 320 24.36 14.68 -20.61
CA LEU A 320 25.41 14.45 -19.62
C LEU A 320 26.68 15.25 -19.92
N ASP A 321 26.73 15.99 -21.03
CA ASP A 321 27.88 16.82 -21.33
C ASP A 321 27.97 17.93 -20.28
N LYS A 322 28.92 17.79 -19.33
CA LYS A 322 29.36 18.85 -18.41
C LYS A 322 30.05 20.02 -19.13
N LYS A 323 29.95 20.07 -20.47
CA LYS A 323 30.39 21.16 -21.35
C LYS A 323 29.48 22.38 -21.16
N LEU A 324 29.39 22.89 -19.94
CA LEU A 324 28.96 24.25 -19.69
C LEU A 324 30.02 25.17 -20.27
N MET A 325 29.68 25.71 -21.43
CA MET A 325 30.14 26.95 -22.04
C MET A 325 30.86 27.92 -21.07
N SER A 326 32.16 27.71 -20.89
CA SER A 326 33.12 28.81 -20.74
C SER A 326 34.10 28.72 -21.90
N ASP A 327 33.82 29.49 -22.96
CA ASP A 327 34.70 29.71 -24.13
C ASP A 327 35.11 28.48 -24.98
N LEU A 328 34.25 27.46 -25.15
CA LEU A 328 34.53 26.28 -26.02
C LEU A 328 35.80 25.49 -25.64
N ARG A 329 36.12 25.40 -24.34
CA ARG A 329 37.30 24.67 -23.83
C ARG A 329 36.90 23.45 -23.01
N ARG A 330 37.52 22.29 -23.27
CA ARG A 330 37.27 21.04 -22.52
C ARG A 330 37.82 21.14 -21.09
N LYS A 331 36.96 20.92 -20.08
CA LYS A 331 37.38 20.63 -18.70
C LYS A 331 37.45 19.12 -18.51
N ARG A 332 38.63 18.60 -18.17
CA ARG A 332 38.85 17.16 -17.95
C ARG A 332 38.19 16.73 -16.65
N THR A 333 37.58 15.54 -16.63
CA THR A 333 37.07 14.97 -15.37
C THR A 333 38.23 14.77 -14.38
N ALA A 334 37.95 14.69 -13.08
CA ALA A 334 38.99 14.37 -12.08
C ALA A 334 39.73 13.07 -12.45
N HIS A 335 38.99 12.11 -13.00
CA HIS A 335 39.52 10.83 -13.49
C HIS A 335 40.43 10.96 -14.72
N GLU A 336 40.04 11.69 -15.76
CA GLU A 336 40.89 11.93 -16.93
C GLU A 336 42.23 12.56 -16.53
N ARG A 337 42.18 13.49 -15.56
CA ARG A 337 43.39 14.10 -14.99
C ARG A 337 44.22 13.11 -14.21
N ALA A 338 43.60 12.30 -13.34
CA ALA A 338 44.31 11.29 -12.55
C ALA A 338 44.97 10.23 -13.45
N LYS A 339 44.28 9.78 -14.50
CA LYS A 339 44.80 8.83 -15.50
C LYS A 339 45.97 9.40 -16.29
N GLU A 340 45.91 10.66 -16.71
CA GLU A 340 47.04 11.32 -17.38
C GLU A 340 48.21 11.58 -16.45
N LEU A 341 47.97 12.02 -15.21
CA LEU A 341 49.02 12.19 -14.19
C LEU A 341 49.73 10.86 -13.89
N PHE A 342 48.95 9.77 -13.81
CA PHE A 342 49.49 8.42 -13.65
C PHE A 342 50.26 7.97 -14.89
N ALA A 343 49.76 8.23 -16.10
CA ALA A 343 50.41 7.87 -17.36
C ALA A 343 51.65 8.73 -17.67
N SER A 344 51.69 9.99 -17.23
CA SER A 344 52.81 10.92 -17.44
C SER A 344 53.91 10.78 -16.38
N GLY A 345 53.62 10.12 -15.25
CA GLY A 345 54.54 9.99 -14.12
C GLY A 345 54.78 11.29 -13.35
N GLU A 346 54.02 12.35 -13.64
CA GLU A 346 54.14 13.65 -12.96
C GLU A 346 53.27 13.67 -11.70
N PHE A 347 53.90 13.84 -10.54
CA PHE A 347 53.19 14.04 -9.28
C PHE A 347 52.59 15.45 -9.23
N SER A 348 51.28 15.56 -8.97
CA SER A 348 50.63 16.86 -8.74
C SER A 348 51.21 17.51 -7.48
N SER A 349 51.89 18.65 -7.64
CA SER A 349 52.57 19.32 -6.53
C SER A 349 51.64 20.16 -5.62
N GLY A 350 50.31 20.06 -5.80
CA GLY A 350 49.29 20.73 -4.98
C GLY A 350 49.34 22.26 -4.91
N ARG A 351 50.24 22.92 -5.66
CA ARG A 351 50.56 24.36 -5.51
C ARG A 351 50.02 25.26 -6.63
N LYS A 352 49.32 24.71 -7.63
CA LYS A 352 48.85 25.50 -8.78
C LYS A 352 47.34 25.36 -8.94
N TRP A 353 46.59 26.34 -8.43
CA TRP A 353 45.17 26.53 -8.75
C TRP A 353 44.91 26.70 -10.27
N ALA A 354 45.95 26.98 -11.07
CA ALA A 354 45.87 27.16 -12.52
C ALA A 354 45.78 25.85 -13.34
N ASP A 355 45.95 24.67 -12.74
CA ASP A 355 45.86 23.40 -13.49
C ASP A 355 44.43 22.90 -13.72
N ASP A 356 43.44 23.49 -13.04
CA ASP A 356 42.01 23.18 -13.23
C ASP A 356 41.36 23.98 -14.39
N ALA A 357 42.16 24.78 -15.11
CA ALA A 357 41.70 25.56 -16.24
C ALA A 357 41.51 24.68 -17.49
N PRO A 358 40.42 24.85 -18.25
CA PRO A 358 40.17 24.06 -19.45
C PRO A 358 41.17 24.42 -20.57
N LYS A 359 41.91 23.41 -21.09
CA LYS A 359 43.08 23.60 -21.98
C LYS A 359 42.83 23.25 -23.46
N GLU A 360 41.88 22.37 -23.75
CA GLU A 360 41.68 21.81 -25.11
C GLU A 360 40.60 22.58 -25.89
N LYS A 361 40.95 23.16 -27.05
CA LYS A 361 39.98 23.77 -27.98
C LYS A 361 39.34 22.66 -28.82
N LEU A 362 38.02 22.53 -28.75
CA LEU A 362 37.28 21.57 -29.57
C LEU A 362 37.08 22.11 -30.99
N ASP A 363 37.09 21.20 -31.97
CA ASP A 363 36.87 21.51 -33.37
C ASP A 363 35.40 21.92 -33.59
N THR A 364 35.16 23.12 -34.12
CA THR A 364 33.82 23.71 -34.28
C THR A 364 32.89 22.83 -35.10
N ASN A 365 33.43 22.01 -36.00
CA ASN A 365 32.64 21.10 -36.84
C ASN A 365 32.06 19.89 -36.06
N THR A 366 32.67 19.51 -34.93
CA THR A 366 32.07 18.50 -34.01
C THR A 366 30.99 19.11 -33.11
N VAL A 367 30.93 20.44 -33.05
CA VAL A 367 30.02 21.23 -32.19
C VAL A 367 28.89 21.86 -33.02
N ASN A 368 28.90 21.73 -34.36
CA ASN A 368 28.03 22.47 -35.29
C ASN A 368 26.52 22.18 -35.21
N LEU A 369 26.03 21.30 -34.33
CA LEU A 369 24.59 21.19 -34.01
C LEU A 369 24.20 22.15 -32.87
N ILE A 370 24.55 23.44 -33.03
CA ILE A 370 24.27 24.58 -32.12
C ILE A 370 22.77 24.96 -32.14
N ALA A 371 21.89 23.97 -32.02
CA ALA A 371 20.48 24.13 -31.73
C ALA A 371 19.91 23.02 -30.83
N SER A 372 20.74 22.10 -30.33
CA SER A 372 20.29 21.08 -29.38
C SER A 372 20.22 21.68 -27.98
N GLY A 373 19.02 22.09 -27.55
CA GLY A 373 18.74 22.43 -26.15
C GLY A 373 18.99 21.29 -25.15
N ALA A 374 19.47 20.12 -25.61
CA ALA A 374 19.81 18.96 -24.80
C ALA A 374 21.13 19.09 -24.03
N CYS A 375 22.05 19.97 -24.42
CA CYS A 375 23.39 20.02 -23.84
C CYS A 375 23.38 20.30 -22.33
N GLY A 376 23.90 19.36 -21.54
CA GLY A 376 24.05 19.49 -20.09
C GLY A 376 22.74 19.54 -19.30
N ALA A 377 21.60 19.17 -19.90
CA ALA A 377 20.30 19.30 -19.24
C ALA A 377 20.21 18.50 -17.92
N PHE A 378 20.70 17.25 -17.89
CA PHE A 378 20.70 16.48 -16.63
C PHE A 378 21.76 16.98 -15.66
N VAL A 379 22.89 17.51 -16.12
CA VAL A 379 23.88 18.13 -15.23
C VAL A 379 23.24 19.29 -14.45
N HIS A 380 22.52 20.18 -15.14
CA HIS A 380 21.77 21.25 -14.47
C HIS A 380 20.66 20.72 -13.56
N GLY A 381 19.91 19.70 -14.00
CA GLY A 381 18.84 19.12 -13.19
C GLY A 381 19.34 18.45 -11.91
N LEU A 382 20.54 17.84 -11.93
CA LEU A 382 21.17 17.23 -10.76
C LEU A 382 21.80 18.27 -9.82
N GLU A 383 22.30 19.39 -10.35
CA GLU A 383 22.89 20.49 -9.58
C GLU A 383 21.83 21.58 -9.22
N ASP A 384 20.53 21.27 -9.34
CA ASP A 384 19.43 22.22 -9.11
C ASP A 384 19.27 22.61 -7.63
N GLU A 385 18.85 23.85 -7.38
CA GLU A 385 18.57 24.36 -6.03
C GLU A 385 17.43 23.58 -5.35
N MET A 386 16.41 23.15 -6.12
CA MET A 386 15.24 22.46 -5.63
C MET A 386 15.45 20.94 -5.69
N PHE A 387 15.32 20.27 -4.54
CA PHE A 387 15.52 18.83 -4.46
C PHE A 387 14.51 18.02 -5.28
N GLU A 388 13.29 18.55 -5.50
CA GLU A 388 12.27 17.91 -6.35
C GLU A 388 12.71 17.82 -7.82
N VAL A 389 13.50 18.80 -8.29
CA VAL A 389 14.10 18.77 -9.63
C VAL A 389 15.22 17.73 -9.67
N ARG A 390 16.07 17.70 -8.63
CA ARG A 390 17.15 16.70 -8.49
C ARG A 390 16.60 15.28 -8.50
N ILE A 391 15.55 15.00 -7.72
CA ILE A 391 14.86 13.70 -7.69
C ILE A 391 14.31 13.35 -9.07
N ALA A 392 13.60 14.28 -9.71
CA ALA A 392 13.04 14.06 -11.05
C ALA A 392 14.12 13.79 -12.10
N ALA A 393 15.28 14.46 -12.02
CA ALA A 393 16.42 14.23 -12.88
C ALA A 393 17.08 12.86 -12.65
N VAL A 394 17.26 12.45 -11.38
CA VAL A 394 17.76 11.12 -10.99
C VAL A 394 16.85 10.01 -11.50
N GLU A 395 15.52 10.15 -11.33
CA GLU A 395 14.53 9.20 -11.84
C GLU A 395 14.55 9.13 -13.38
N ALA A 396 14.65 10.28 -14.04
CA ALA A 396 14.70 10.34 -15.49
C ALA A 396 15.96 9.66 -16.05
N LEU A 397 17.11 9.89 -15.43
CA LEU A 397 18.35 9.18 -15.74
C LEU A 397 18.19 7.67 -15.60
N CYS A 398 17.52 7.19 -14.54
CA CYS A 398 17.26 5.76 -14.34
C CYS A 398 16.49 5.14 -15.52
N HIS A 399 15.37 5.74 -15.90
CA HIS A 399 14.51 5.21 -16.96
C HIS A 399 15.25 5.12 -18.31
N LEU A 400 16.05 6.14 -18.63
CA LEU A 400 16.85 6.18 -19.85
C LEU A 400 18.02 5.17 -19.79
N ALA A 401 18.70 5.07 -18.65
CA ALA A 401 19.81 4.13 -18.42
C ALA A 401 19.37 2.66 -18.45
N ARG A 402 18.17 2.34 -17.94
CA ARG A 402 17.58 0.99 -18.06
C ARG A 402 17.37 0.56 -19.51
N SER A 403 17.09 1.51 -20.39
CA SER A 403 16.83 1.24 -21.81
C SER A 403 18.11 1.25 -22.65
N SER A 404 19.18 1.92 -22.18
CA SER A 404 20.44 2.08 -22.91
C SER A 404 21.66 1.79 -22.02
N PRO A 405 22.27 0.59 -22.14
CA PRO A 405 23.43 0.21 -21.33
C PRO A 405 24.64 1.14 -21.51
N SER A 406 24.90 1.63 -22.72
CA SER A 406 26.00 2.57 -22.98
C SER A 406 25.78 3.93 -22.32
N PHE A 407 24.52 4.34 -22.14
CA PHE A 407 24.17 5.54 -21.38
C PHE A 407 24.29 5.31 -19.87
N ALA A 408 23.92 4.11 -19.37
CA ALA A 408 24.07 3.74 -17.97
C ALA A 408 25.52 3.85 -17.48
N GLU A 409 26.50 3.43 -18.30
CA GLU A 409 27.91 3.60 -17.98
C GLU A 409 28.34 5.07 -17.87
N LYS A 410 27.77 5.94 -18.73
CA LYS A 410 28.09 7.39 -18.77
C LYS A 410 27.44 8.18 -17.63
N CYS A 411 26.24 7.80 -17.19
CA CYS A 411 25.56 8.48 -16.08
C CYS A 411 26.08 8.04 -14.70
N LEU A 412 26.86 6.96 -14.63
CA LEU A 412 27.31 6.35 -13.38
C LEU A 412 28.02 7.34 -12.44
N ASP A 413 28.99 8.11 -12.94
CA ASP A 413 29.72 9.06 -12.10
C ASP A 413 28.77 10.13 -11.51
N PHE A 414 27.82 10.63 -12.30
CA PHE A 414 26.83 11.59 -11.83
C PHE A 414 25.90 11.02 -10.76
N LEU A 415 25.43 9.78 -10.93
CA LEU A 415 24.57 9.12 -9.94
C LEU A 415 25.31 8.82 -8.64
N VAL A 416 26.59 8.45 -8.71
CA VAL A 416 27.43 8.24 -7.52
C VAL A 416 27.71 9.57 -6.81
N ASP A 417 27.88 10.68 -7.54
CA ASP A 417 28.04 12.00 -6.92
C ASP A 417 26.81 12.40 -6.07
N MET A 418 25.60 12.03 -6.49
CA MET A 418 24.36 12.29 -5.73
C MET A 418 24.28 11.56 -4.38
N PHE A 419 25.17 10.59 -4.11
CA PHE A 419 25.24 9.94 -2.80
C PHE A 419 25.76 10.88 -1.72
N ASN A 420 26.47 11.95 -2.11
CA ASN A 420 26.95 12.99 -1.20
C ASN A 420 26.03 14.21 -1.15
N ASP A 421 24.80 14.11 -1.66
CA ASP A 421 23.83 15.20 -1.62
C ASP A 421 23.46 15.55 -0.15
N GLU A 422 23.24 16.83 0.11
CA GLU A 422 22.87 17.33 1.43
C GLU A 422 21.48 16.85 1.89
N ILE A 423 20.58 16.54 0.95
CA ILE A 423 19.21 16.11 1.22
C ILE A 423 19.13 14.58 1.28
N GLU A 424 18.64 14.07 2.42
CA GLU A 424 18.46 12.62 2.67
C GLU A 424 17.61 11.92 1.59
N GLU A 425 16.52 12.55 1.14
CA GLU A 425 15.63 11.99 0.12
C GLU A 425 16.33 11.81 -1.24
N VAL A 426 17.20 12.76 -1.61
CA VAL A 426 17.97 12.69 -2.86
C VAL A 426 19.01 11.56 -2.78
N ARG A 427 19.71 11.44 -1.64
CA ARG A 427 20.66 10.33 -1.41
C ARG A 427 19.96 8.97 -1.52
N LEU A 428 18.85 8.81 -0.81
CA LEU A 428 18.08 7.56 -0.81
C LEU A 428 17.59 7.19 -2.22
N GLN A 429 17.03 8.17 -2.95
CA GLN A 429 16.55 7.94 -4.31
C GLN A 429 17.69 7.56 -5.27
N SER A 430 18.86 8.18 -5.11
CA SER A 430 20.04 7.87 -5.93
C SER A 430 20.53 6.44 -5.71
N ILE A 431 20.50 5.95 -4.46
CA ILE A 431 20.82 4.55 -4.14
C ILE A 431 19.81 3.59 -4.79
N HIS A 432 18.53 3.90 -4.71
CA HIS A 432 17.48 3.09 -5.34
C HIS A 432 17.63 3.03 -6.86
N VAL A 433 17.85 4.17 -7.51
CA VAL A 433 18.09 4.25 -8.96
C VAL A 433 19.34 3.47 -9.36
N LEU A 434 20.45 3.61 -8.64
CA LEU A 434 21.68 2.88 -8.96
C LEU A 434 21.49 1.35 -8.84
N ARG A 435 20.67 0.91 -7.87
CA ARG A 435 20.30 -0.51 -7.71
C ARG A 435 19.54 -1.02 -8.94
N GLU A 436 18.65 -0.20 -9.49
CA GLU A 436 17.84 -0.56 -10.65
C GLU A 436 18.63 -0.76 -11.95
N ILE A 437 19.76 -0.07 -12.10
CA ILE A 437 20.65 -0.17 -13.27
C ILE A 437 21.90 -1.03 -13.02
N SER A 438 22.06 -1.57 -11.81
CA SER A 438 23.24 -2.33 -11.36
C SER A 438 23.69 -3.47 -12.29
N THR A 439 22.76 -4.06 -13.04
CA THR A 439 23.04 -5.12 -14.02
C THR A 439 23.80 -4.64 -15.26
N HIS A 440 23.77 -3.34 -15.55
CA HIS A 440 24.41 -2.72 -16.72
C HIS A 440 25.73 -2.04 -16.39
N ILE A 441 26.11 -1.97 -15.12
CA ILE A 441 27.28 -1.22 -14.65
C ILE A 441 28.21 -2.12 -13.84
N THR A 442 29.48 -1.72 -13.79
CA THR A 442 30.50 -2.30 -12.92
C THR A 442 31.16 -1.16 -12.16
N LEU A 443 31.16 -1.22 -10.82
CA LEU A 443 31.76 -0.18 -9.99
C LEU A 443 33.27 -0.32 -9.99
N ARG A 444 33.94 0.81 -10.20
CA ARG A 444 35.39 0.96 -9.99
C ARG A 444 35.70 1.16 -8.50
N GLU A 445 36.96 1.02 -8.13
CA GLU A 445 37.43 1.20 -6.75
C GLU A 445 37.12 2.60 -6.21
N ASP A 446 37.38 3.66 -6.98
CA ASP A 446 37.11 5.06 -6.61
C ASP A 446 35.61 5.36 -6.40
N GLN A 447 34.76 4.73 -7.23
CA GLN A 447 33.32 4.87 -7.12
C GLN A 447 32.80 4.08 -5.92
N LEU A 448 33.34 2.89 -5.68
CA LEU A 448 32.97 2.04 -4.57
C LEU A 448 33.33 2.69 -3.24
N ASP A 449 34.50 3.34 -3.12
CA ASP A 449 34.87 4.14 -1.94
C ASP A 449 33.79 5.18 -1.61
N THR A 450 33.34 5.94 -2.61
CA THR A 450 32.28 6.95 -2.46
C THR A 450 30.95 6.30 -2.04
N VAL A 451 30.57 5.20 -2.68
CA VAL A 451 29.34 4.44 -2.36
C VAL A 451 29.39 3.92 -0.93
N LEU A 452 30.52 3.38 -0.48
CA LEU A 452 30.68 2.80 0.86
C LEU A 452 30.74 3.85 1.96
N ALA A 453 31.17 5.09 1.69
CA ALA A 453 31.15 6.18 2.67
C ALA A 453 29.74 6.45 3.23
N VAL A 454 28.69 6.14 2.46
CA VAL A 454 27.29 6.28 2.89
C VAL A 454 26.90 5.27 3.99
N LEU A 455 27.69 4.22 4.24
CA LEU A 455 27.49 3.31 5.39
C LEU A 455 27.65 4.03 6.75
N GLU A 456 28.24 5.22 6.76
CA GLU A 456 28.35 6.05 7.96
C GLU A 456 27.12 6.94 8.23
N ASP A 457 26.15 7.00 7.32
CA ASP A 457 24.95 7.83 7.42
C ASP A 457 24.15 7.46 8.68
N SER A 458 23.58 8.47 9.35
CA SER A 458 22.74 8.28 10.54
C SER A 458 21.42 7.56 10.22
N SER A 459 20.90 7.73 9.01
CA SER A 459 19.63 7.15 8.58
C SER A 459 19.74 5.66 8.33
N ARG A 460 18.95 4.87 9.06
CA ARG A 460 18.87 3.41 8.89
C ARG A 460 18.37 3.04 7.50
N ASP A 461 17.41 3.79 6.95
CA ASP A 461 16.81 3.52 5.64
C ASP A 461 17.85 3.64 4.52
N ILE A 462 18.70 4.68 4.58
CA ILE A 462 19.81 4.85 3.63
C ILE A 462 20.80 3.69 3.74
N ARG A 463 21.23 3.33 4.95
CA ARG A 463 22.18 2.22 5.14
C ARG A 463 21.63 0.89 4.64
N GLU A 464 20.36 0.58 4.95
CA GLU A 464 19.71 -0.64 4.47
C GLU A 464 19.54 -0.64 2.93
N ALA A 465 19.19 0.50 2.33
CA ALA A 465 19.12 0.64 0.87
C ALA A 465 20.49 0.41 0.22
N LEU A 466 21.56 0.89 0.85
CA LEU A 466 22.93 0.68 0.41
C LEU A 466 23.39 -0.78 0.54
N HIS A 467 23.07 -1.44 1.66
CA HIS A 467 23.30 -2.89 1.81
C HIS A 467 22.60 -3.68 0.72
N GLU A 468 21.39 -3.27 0.34
CA GLU A 468 20.66 -3.90 -0.75
C GLU A 468 21.29 -3.61 -2.12
N LEU A 469 21.72 -2.37 -2.40
CA LEU A 469 22.48 -2.04 -3.62
C LEU A 469 23.71 -2.95 -3.78
N LEU A 470 24.51 -3.09 -2.72
CA LEU A 470 25.72 -3.93 -2.71
C LEU A 470 25.44 -5.41 -2.99
N CYS A 471 24.21 -5.91 -2.74
CA CYS A 471 23.81 -7.27 -3.12
C CYS A 471 23.81 -7.50 -4.64
N TYR A 472 23.60 -6.45 -5.44
CA TYR A 472 23.46 -6.51 -6.90
C TYR A 472 24.65 -5.90 -7.65
N THR A 473 25.49 -5.13 -6.97
CA THR A 473 26.69 -4.52 -7.52
C THR A 473 27.66 -5.56 -8.10
N ASN A 474 28.24 -5.26 -9.26
CA ASN A 474 29.40 -5.98 -9.79
C ASN A 474 30.68 -5.16 -9.56
N VAL A 475 31.76 -5.81 -9.13
CA VAL A 475 33.09 -5.20 -8.93
C VAL A 475 34.17 -5.94 -9.71
N SER A 476 35.25 -5.25 -10.06
CA SER A 476 36.28 -5.77 -10.98
C SER A 476 37.48 -6.41 -10.29
N THR A 477 37.81 -6.03 -9.05
CA THR A 477 39.06 -6.42 -8.38
C THR A 477 38.82 -7.04 -7.01
N LYS A 478 39.81 -7.79 -6.49
CA LYS A 478 39.72 -8.36 -5.14
C LYS A 478 39.81 -7.28 -4.07
N GLU A 479 40.52 -6.18 -4.36
CA GLU A 479 40.68 -5.02 -3.51
C GLU A 479 39.32 -4.36 -3.23
N CYS A 480 38.44 -4.26 -4.24
CA CYS A 480 37.05 -3.81 -4.05
C CYS A 480 36.28 -4.70 -3.05
N ILE A 481 36.44 -6.02 -3.11
CA ILE A 481 35.77 -6.95 -2.19
C ILE A 481 36.32 -6.77 -0.77
N GLN A 482 37.64 -6.64 -0.64
CA GLN A 482 38.29 -6.42 0.65
C GLN A 482 37.85 -5.10 1.28
N LEU A 483 37.81 -4.02 0.50
CA LEU A 483 37.31 -2.71 0.92
C LEU A 483 35.85 -2.78 1.39
N ALA A 484 34.97 -3.38 0.59
CA ALA A 484 33.56 -3.54 0.94
C ALA A 484 33.37 -4.35 2.23
N LEU A 485 34.13 -5.44 2.40
CA LEU A 485 34.08 -6.24 3.63
C LEU A 485 34.54 -5.41 4.84
N LEU A 486 35.68 -4.71 4.73
CA LEU A 486 36.20 -3.89 5.83
C LEU A 486 35.20 -2.81 6.25
N GLU A 487 34.59 -2.12 5.29
CA GLU A 487 33.64 -1.05 5.61
C GLU A 487 32.32 -1.59 6.16
N LEU A 488 31.84 -2.74 5.68
CA LEU A 488 30.68 -3.43 6.27
C LEU A 488 30.95 -3.90 7.70
N LEU A 489 32.19 -4.34 8.01
CA LEU A 489 32.57 -4.70 9.38
C LEU A 489 32.68 -3.48 10.30
N LYS A 490 33.18 -2.34 9.80
CA LYS A 490 33.14 -1.07 10.54
C LYS A 490 31.70 -0.62 10.79
N ASN A 491 30.84 -0.72 9.79
CA ASN A 491 29.40 -0.44 9.90
C ASN A 491 28.74 -1.34 10.96
N LEU A 492 29.03 -2.63 10.98
CA LEU A 492 28.53 -3.57 11.99
C LEU A 492 28.97 -3.22 13.42
N ASN A 493 30.21 -2.78 13.59
CA ASN A 493 30.72 -2.32 14.88
C ASN A 493 30.07 -1.02 15.35
N LYS A 494 29.76 -0.10 14.42
CA LYS A 494 29.11 1.19 14.72
C LYS A 494 27.59 1.04 14.92
N TYR A 495 26.95 0.19 14.13
CA TYR A 495 25.51 -0.08 14.11
C TYR A 495 25.24 -1.59 14.17
N PRO A 496 25.26 -2.19 15.38
CA PRO A 496 24.98 -3.62 15.54
C PRO A 496 23.59 -4.05 15.06
N THR A 497 22.65 -3.10 14.99
CA THR A 497 21.28 -3.26 14.48
C THR A 497 21.22 -3.71 13.02
N ASP A 498 22.28 -3.43 12.26
CA ASP A 498 22.37 -3.69 10.83
C ASP A 498 22.91 -5.10 10.52
N ARG A 499 23.15 -5.93 11.55
CA ARG A 499 23.74 -7.27 11.43
C ARG A 499 23.10 -8.15 10.36
N ASN A 500 21.77 -8.20 10.32
CA ASN A 500 21.05 -9.06 9.39
C ASN A 500 21.19 -8.59 7.93
N SER A 501 21.16 -7.27 7.69
CA SER A 501 21.33 -6.72 6.34
C SER A 501 22.77 -6.85 5.87
N VAL A 502 23.76 -6.66 6.75
CA VAL A 502 25.19 -6.89 6.47
C VAL A 502 25.46 -8.35 6.10
N TRP A 503 24.96 -9.32 6.88
CA TRP A 503 25.14 -10.74 6.56
C TRP A 503 24.47 -11.13 5.25
N LYS A 504 23.26 -10.60 4.97
CA LYS A 504 22.58 -10.79 3.68
C LYS A 504 23.41 -10.19 2.54
N CYS A 505 23.97 -9.00 2.71
CA CYS A 505 24.84 -8.36 1.73
C CYS A 505 26.06 -9.23 1.41
N LEU A 506 26.80 -9.69 2.43
CA LEU A 506 27.98 -10.52 2.27
C LEU A 506 27.68 -11.89 1.63
N LYS A 507 26.51 -12.48 1.93
CA LYS A 507 26.02 -13.67 1.23
C LYS A 507 25.96 -13.43 -0.28
N PHE A 508 25.30 -12.36 -0.71
CA PHE A 508 25.16 -12.05 -2.14
C PHE A 508 26.50 -11.66 -2.78
N LEU A 509 27.29 -10.83 -2.11
CA LEU A 509 28.61 -10.39 -2.59
C LEU A 509 29.53 -11.59 -2.86
N GLY A 510 29.59 -12.56 -1.93
CA GLY A 510 30.37 -13.78 -2.08
C GLY A 510 29.85 -14.70 -3.18
N SER A 511 28.52 -14.83 -3.29
CA SER A 511 27.89 -15.67 -4.33
C SER A 511 28.14 -15.14 -5.75
N ARG A 512 28.24 -13.81 -5.92
CA ARG A 512 28.47 -13.17 -7.23
C ARG A 512 29.94 -13.11 -7.63
N HIS A 513 30.86 -13.01 -6.66
CA HIS A 513 32.29 -12.82 -6.93
C HIS A 513 33.20 -13.93 -6.38
N PRO A 514 32.90 -15.23 -6.61
CA PRO A 514 33.64 -16.33 -5.99
C PRO A 514 35.13 -16.33 -6.36
N THR A 515 35.45 -15.95 -7.60
CA THR A 515 36.84 -15.89 -8.11
C THR A 515 37.64 -14.76 -7.48
N LEU A 516 37.00 -13.62 -7.16
CA LEU A 516 37.67 -12.48 -6.51
C LEU A 516 37.88 -12.73 -5.01
N VAL A 517 36.99 -13.51 -4.37
CA VAL A 517 37.11 -13.89 -2.96
C VAL A 517 38.22 -14.93 -2.75
N LEU A 518 38.41 -15.89 -3.68
CA LEU A 518 39.39 -16.98 -3.56
C LEU A 518 40.80 -16.54 -3.09
N PRO A 519 41.46 -15.53 -3.70
CA PRO A 519 42.79 -15.09 -3.26
C PRO A 519 42.81 -14.42 -1.87
N LEU A 520 41.66 -13.98 -1.35
CA LEU A 520 41.54 -13.34 -0.03
C LEU A 520 41.35 -14.37 1.10
N VAL A 521 40.88 -15.58 0.80
CA VAL A 521 40.50 -16.58 1.81
C VAL A 521 41.60 -16.84 2.87
N PRO A 522 42.89 -17.01 2.50
CA PRO A 522 43.92 -17.26 3.52
C PRO A 522 44.11 -16.10 4.50
N GLU A 523 43.97 -14.86 4.02
CA GLU A 523 44.04 -13.65 4.85
C GLU A 523 42.80 -13.50 5.72
N LEU A 524 41.61 -13.69 5.13
CA LEU A 524 40.33 -13.56 5.83
C LEU A 524 40.14 -14.60 6.93
N LEU A 525 40.56 -15.84 6.70
CA LEU A 525 40.50 -16.91 7.70
C LEU A 525 41.72 -16.92 8.62
N SER A 526 42.66 -15.99 8.45
CA SER A 526 43.94 -15.95 9.18
C SER A 526 44.65 -17.31 9.18
N THR A 527 44.68 -18.01 8.04
CA THR A 527 45.36 -19.32 7.94
C THR A 527 46.84 -19.13 7.65
N HIS A 528 47.71 -19.71 8.47
CA HIS A 528 49.15 -19.73 8.22
C HIS A 528 49.61 -21.11 7.73
N PRO A 529 50.45 -21.24 6.69
CA PRO A 529 50.85 -22.54 6.14
C PRO A 529 51.56 -23.49 7.11
N TYR A 530 52.14 -22.96 8.20
CA TYR A 530 52.97 -23.72 9.15
C TYR A 530 52.52 -23.61 10.60
N PHE A 531 51.60 -22.70 10.93
CA PHE A 531 51.20 -22.43 12.31
C PHE A 531 49.69 -22.47 12.44
N ASP A 532 49.20 -23.13 13.47
CA ASP A 532 47.79 -23.06 13.84
C ASP A 532 47.53 -21.71 14.50
N THR A 533 46.68 -20.90 13.86
CA THR A 533 46.20 -19.65 14.43
C THR A 533 45.12 -19.91 15.48
N PRO A 534 44.99 -19.04 16.49
CA PRO A 534 43.96 -19.20 17.52
C PRO A 534 42.57 -19.20 16.87
N GLU A 535 41.72 -20.14 17.30
CA GLU A 535 40.35 -20.28 16.82
C GLU A 535 39.54 -19.02 17.19
N PRO A 536 38.94 -18.31 16.21
CA PRO A 536 38.11 -17.15 16.47
C PRO A 536 36.82 -17.51 17.22
N ASP A 537 36.27 -16.54 17.95
CA ASP A 537 35.01 -16.72 18.68
C ASP A 537 33.81 -16.83 17.71
N MET A 538 32.95 -17.81 17.94
CA MET A 538 31.73 -18.02 17.15
C MET A 538 30.60 -17.08 17.51
N ASP A 539 30.70 -16.38 18.64
CA ASP A 539 29.75 -15.35 19.04
C ASP A 539 30.10 -13.97 18.43
N ASP A 540 31.28 -13.82 17.82
CA ASP A 540 31.69 -12.59 17.15
C ASP A 540 30.93 -12.40 15.81
N PRO A 541 30.06 -11.37 15.70
CA PRO A 541 29.27 -11.15 14.50
C PRO A 541 30.14 -10.74 13.29
N ALA A 542 31.34 -10.19 13.52
CA ALA A 542 32.29 -9.86 12.45
C ALA A 542 32.90 -11.13 11.83
N TYR A 543 33.30 -12.10 12.66
CA TYR A 543 33.79 -13.38 12.17
C TYR A 543 32.72 -14.18 11.42
N ILE A 544 31.47 -14.22 11.93
CA ILE A 544 30.34 -14.83 11.20
C ILE A 544 30.15 -14.18 9.83
N ALA A 545 30.24 -12.85 9.74
CA ALA A 545 30.17 -12.11 8.47
C ALA A 545 31.23 -12.60 7.46
N VAL A 546 32.48 -12.78 7.90
CA VAL A 546 33.57 -13.32 7.06
C VAL A 546 33.24 -14.75 6.60
N LEU A 547 32.79 -15.62 7.50
CA LEU A 547 32.43 -17.00 7.15
C LEU A 547 31.26 -17.06 6.16
N VAL A 548 30.25 -16.20 6.31
CA VAL A 548 29.13 -16.10 5.38
C VAL A 548 29.62 -15.72 3.97
N LEU A 549 30.53 -14.75 3.85
CA LEU A 549 31.14 -14.38 2.56
C LEU A 549 31.88 -15.57 1.93
N VAL A 550 32.77 -16.21 2.68
CA VAL A 550 33.62 -17.31 2.21
C VAL A 550 32.79 -18.53 1.81
N PHE A 551 31.81 -18.95 2.62
CA PHE A 551 30.98 -20.11 2.30
C PHE A 551 30.08 -19.88 1.09
N ASN A 552 29.58 -18.65 0.89
CA ASN A 552 28.81 -18.34 -0.31
C ASN A 552 29.66 -18.33 -1.58
N ALA A 553 30.92 -17.88 -1.47
CA ALA A 553 31.89 -17.97 -2.57
C ALA A 553 32.31 -19.43 -2.86
N ALA A 554 32.50 -20.25 -1.82
CA ALA A 554 32.91 -21.65 -1.94
C ALA A 554 31.90 -22.52 -2.69
N LYS A 555 30.61 -22.15 -2.72
CA LYS A 555 29.57 -22.87 -3.47
C LYS A 555 29.92 -23.03 -4.95
N SER A 556 30.50 -22.00 -5.55
CA SER A 556 30.87 -21.95 -6.97
C SER A 556 32.36 -22.17 -7.21
N CYS A 557 33.16 -22.33 -6.15
CA CYS A 557 34.61 -22.48 -6.22
C CYS A 557 35.08 -23.77 -5.51
N PRO A 558 35.21 -24.90 -6.22
CA PRO A 558 35.50 -26.20 -5.62
C PRO A 558 36.91 -26.32 -5.02
N THR A 559 37.82 -25.42 -5.37
CA THR A 559 39.18 -25.37 -4.81
C THR A 559 39.23 -24.65 -3.45
N MET A 560 38.21 -23.88 -3.10
CA MET A 560 38.18 -23.08 -1.88
C MET A 560 38.19 -23.91 -0.58
N PRO A 561 37.46 -25.04 -0.48
CA PRO A 561 37.53 -25.90 0.71
C PRO A 561 38.91 -26.47 1.01
N ALA A 562 39.83 -26.52 0.03
CA ALA A 562 41.20 -26.95 0.27
C ALA A 562 42.02 -25.94 1.09
N LEU A 563 41.52 -24.69 1.24
CA LEU A 563 42.12 -23.63 2.04
C LEU A 563 41.56 -23.57 3.47
N PHE A 564 40.58 -24.42 3.81
CA PHE A 564 39.91 -24.37 5.11
C PHE A 564 40.71 -25.11 6.19
N SER A 565 40.75 -24.52 7.38
CA SER A 565 41.23 -25.16 8.60
C SER A 565 40.20 -26.16 9.15
N ASP A 566 40.62 -27.02 10.08
CA ASP A 566 39.72 -27.99 10.73
C ASP A 566 38.54 -27.30 11.46
N HIS A 567 38.82 -26.21 12.18
CA HIS A 567 37.77 -25.43 12.84
C HIS A 567 36.81 -24.78 11.84
N THR A 568 37.27 -24.35 10.66
CA THR A 568 36.39 -23.78 9.61
C THR A 568 35.34 -24.80 9.15
N PHE A 569 35.70 -26.09 9.05
CA PHE A 569 34.72 -27.14 8.73
C PHE A 569 33.71 -27.37 9.86
N ARG A 570 34.13 -27.27 11.13
CA ARG A 570 33.22 -27.33 12.30
C ARG A 570 32.27 -26.14 12.31
N HIS A 571 32.79 -24.93 12.11
CA HIS A 571 32.02 -23.69 12.03
C HIS A 571 31.03 -23.72 10.86
N TYR A 572 31.43 -24.25 9.70
CA TYR A 572 30.53 -24.48 8.57
C TYR A 572 29.35 -25.37 8.97
N ALA A 573 29.61 -26.51 9.63
CA ALA A 573 28.56 -27.44 10.04
C ALA A 573 27.57 -26.76 11.00
N TYR A 574 28.08 -26.05 12.00
CA TYR A 574 27.26 -25.30 12.95
C TYR A 574 26.41 -24.21 12.27
N LEU A 575 27.03 -23.36 11.44
CA LEU A 575 26.33 -22.27 10.77
C LEU A 575 25.37 -22.76 9.68
N ARG A 576 25.64 -23.92 9.06
CA ARG A 576 24.72 -24.53 8.09
C ARG A 576 23.42 -24.97 8.76
N ASP A 577 23.51 -25.46 9.99
CA ASP A 577 22.36 -25.92 10.78
C ASP A 577 21.61 -24.73 11.42
N SER A 578 22.33 -23.75 11.97
CA SER A 578 21.73 -22.59 12.65
C SER A 578 21.28 -21.47 11.70
N LEU A 579 22.02 -21.20 10.62
CA LEU A 579 21.81 -20.08 9.67
C LEU A 579 21.69 -20.58 8.22
N SER A 580 20.86 -21.60 8.01
CA SER A 580 20.62 -22.24 6.70
C SER A 580 20.22 -21.30 5.56
N HIS A 581 19.56 -20.18 5.89
CA HIS A 581 19.14 -19.16 4.94
C HIS A 581 20.30 -18.26 4.47
N LEU A 582 21.42 -18.22 5.21
CA LEU A 582 22.64 -17.48 4.86
C LEU A 582 23.75 -18.39 4.32
N VAL A 583 23.88 -19.61 4.84
CA VAL A 583 24.99 -20.53 4.51
C VAL A 583 24.54 -21.63 3.56
N PRO A 584 25.12 -21.74 2.34
CA PRO A 584 24.70 -22.73 1.36
C PRO A 584 25.26 -24.14 1.64
N PRO A 585 24.65 -25.20 1.05
CA PRO A 585 25.24 -26.53 1.05
C PRO A 585 26.52 -26.57 0.18
N LEU A 586 27.61 -27.08 0.75
CA LEU A 586 28.93 -27.22 0.09
C LEU A 586 29.26 -28.70 -0.15
N ARG A 587 30.01 -28.97 -1.22
CA ARG A 587 30.56 -30.30 -1.51
C ARG A 587 31.95 -30.40 -0.89
N LEU A 588 32.03 -30.89 0.34
CA LEU A 588 33.29 -30.98 1.10
C LEU A 588 33.96 -32.36 0.90
N PRO A 589 35.28 -32.42 0.67
CA PRO A 589 36.00 -33.68 0.55
C PRO A 589 36.01 -34.44 1.89
N GLY A 590 35.70 -35.74 1.88
CA GLY A 590 35.83 -36.62 3.05
C GLY A 590 34.58 -36.81 3.91
N ARG A 591 33.50 -36.04 3.70
CA ARG A 591 32.23 -36.21 4.43
C ARG A 591 31.17 -36.82 3.50
N LYS A 592 30.92 -38.13 3.63
CA LYS A 592 29.70 -38.74 3.05
C LYS A 592 28.51 -37.99 3.67
N GLN A 593 27.65 -37.38 2.86
CA GLN A 593 26.36 -36.87 3.31
C GLN A 593 25.59 -38.04 3.96
N VAL A 594 25.56 -38.08 5.28
CA VAL A 594 24.68 -38.98 6.04
C VAL A 594 23.40 -38.20 6.33
N TYR A 595 22.69 -37.83 5.26
CA TYR A 595 21.27 -37.46 5.31
C TYR A 595 20.70 -37.73 3.92
N GLY A 596 19.71 -38.64 3.87
CA GLY A 596 18.67 -38.73 2.84
C GLY A 596 19.12 -38.79 1.38
N LEU A 597 19.00 -39.97 0.78
CA LEU A 597 18.88 -40.14 -0.67
C LEU A 597 17.61 -39.43 -1.16
N ASP A 598 17.66 -38.11 -1.37
CA ASP A 598 16.71 -37.43 -2.25
C ASP A 598 17.34 -37.36 -3.64
N SER A 599 16.86 -38.27 -4.49
CA SER A 599 17.03 -38.20 -5.93
C SER A 599 16.61 -36.82 -6.42
N VAL A 600 17.48 -36.26 -7.26
CA VAL A 600 17.14 -35.24 -8.25
C VAL A 600 15.76 -35.55 -8.85
N ASP A 601 14.88 -34.54 -8.86
CA ASP A 601 13.54 -34.47 -9.51
C ASP A 601 12.24 -34.55 -8.67
N SER A 602 12.29 -34.34 -7.35
CA SER A 602 11.08 -34.01 -6.57
C SER A 602 11.36 -32.91 -5.55
N GLY A 603 10.56 -31.84 -5.58
CA GLY A 603 10.72 -30.65 -4.73
C GLY A 603 10.69 -30.99 -3.23
N PRO A 604 11.39 -30.21 -2.39
CA PRO A 604 11.45 -30.47 -0.95
C PRO A 604 10.10 -30.11 -0.32
N GLY A 605 9.38 -31.09 0.26
CA GLY A 605 8.32 -30.82 1.24
C GLY A 605 6.92 -31.41 1.00
N SER A 606 6.55 -31.80 -0.22
CA SER A 606 5.13 -32.13 -0.54
C SER A 606 4.57 -33.36 0.21
N GLY A 607 5.34 -34.44 0.39
CA GLY A 607 4.82 -35.65 1.05
C GLY A 607 4.57 -35.51 2.56
N SER A 608 5.30 -34.63 3.26
CA SER A 608 5.14 -34.43 4.71
C SER A 608 3.90 -33.60 5.02
N VAL A 609 3.68 -32.53 4.26
CA VAL A 609 2.57 -31.57 4.47
C VAL A 609 1.22 -32.26 4.24
N GLU A 610 1.09 -33.03 3.17
CA GLU A 610 -0.15 -33.76 2.83
C GLU A 610 -0.51 -34.78 3.91
N SER A 611 0.48 -35.52 4.43
CA SER A 611 0.26 -36.47 5.52
C SER A 611 -0.22 -35.78 6.82
N ALA A 612 0.34 -34.61 7.14
CA ALA A 612 -0.09 -33.80 8.28
C ALA A 612 -1.50 -33.22 8.08
N GLN A 613 -1.85 -32.82 6.86
CA GLN A 613 -3.20 -32.34 6.52
C GLN A 613 -4.25 -33.45 6.66
N LEU A 614 -3.94 -34.67 6.20
CA LEU A 614 -4.80 -35.84 6.39
C LEU A 614 -4.98 -36.17 7.88
N PHE A 615 -3.91 -36.11 8.67
CA PHE A 615 -3.99 -36.33 10.12
C PHE A 615 -4.87 -35.28 10.82
N LEU A 616 -4.76 -34.00 10.43
CA LEU A 616 -5.63 -32.93 10.94
C LEU A 616 -7.10 -33.23 10.63
N GLN A 617 -7.42 -33.58 9.39
CA GLN A 617 -8.79 -33.91 8.97
C GLN A 617 -9.33 -35.14 9.70
N GLN A 618 -8.53 -36.21 9.83
CA GLN A 618 -8.90 -37.40 10.60
C GLN A 618 -9.12 -37.08 12.08
N SER A 619 -8.33 -36.19 12.66
CA SER A 619 -8.51 -35.75 14.05
C SER A 619 -9.82 -35.00 14.26
N LEU A 620 -10.20 -34.10 13.35
CA LEU A 620 -11.49 -33.41 13.42
C LEU A 620 -12.68 -34.35 13.17
N ASN A 621 -12.54 -35.32 12.27
CA ASN A 621 -13.57 -36.34 12.04
C ASN A 621 -13.73 -37.30 13.24
N ARG A 622 -12.66 -37.57 14.01
CA ARG A 622 -12.77 -38.33 15.27
C ARG A 622 -13.56 -37.54 16.31
N VAL A 623 -13.40 -36.23 16.37
CA VAL A 623 -14.14 -35.36 17.31
C VAL A 623 -15.65 -35.32 16.99
N SER A 624 -16.08 -35.54 15.74
CA SER A 624 -17.51 -35.56 15.42
C SER A 624 -18.28 -36.72 16.06
N THR A 625 -17.60 -37.77 16.55
CA THR A 625 -18.26 -38.89 17.24
C THR A 625 -18.56 -38.62 18.72
N ILE A 626 -18.24 -37.42 19.24
CA ILE A 626 -18.44 -37.04 20.65
C ILE A 626 -19.88 -37.19 21.13
N GLN A 627 -20.86 -36.94 20.25
CA GLN A 627 -22.28 -37.04 20.61
C GLN A 627 -22.71 -38.46 21.03
N ASN A 628 -21.92 -39.47 20.68
CA ASN A 628 -22.18 -40.88 20.97
C ASN A 628 -21.42 -41.40 22.21
N LEU A 629 -20.65 -40.55 22.90
CA LEU A 629 -19.81 -40.93 24.03
C LEU A 629 -20.39 -40.43 25.36
N GLU A 630 -20.06 -41.12 26.45
CA GLU A 630 -20.31 -40.64 27.81
C GLU A 630 -19.49 -39.37 28.10
N ALA A 631 -19.97 -38.52 29.01
CA ALA A 631 -19.40 -37.21 29.28
C ALA A 631 -17.91 -37.23 29.68
N SER A 632 -17.44 -38.27 30.38
CA SER A 632 -16.02 -38.46 30.71
C SER A 632 -15.18 -38.80 29.48
N GLY A 633 -15.60 -39.80 28.68
CA GLY A 633 -14.89 -40.21 27.47
C GLY A 633 -14.84 -39.11 26.40
N ALA A 634 -15.88 -38.28 26.32
CA ALA A 634 -15.88 -37.10 25.44
C ALA A 634 -14.86 -36.03 25.87
N GLN A 635 -14.70 -35.81 27.18
CA GLN A 635 -13.68 -34.88 27.70
C GLN A 635 -12.27 -35.39 27.44
N ASP A 636 -12.02 -36.68 27.68
CA ASP A 636 -10.71 -37.30 27.45
C ASP A 636 -10.32 -37.25 25.96
N LEU A 637 -11.28 -37.50 25.06
CA LEU A 637 -11.05 -37.38 23.62
C LEU A 637 -10.70 -35.94 23.20
N LEU A 638 -11.38 -34.93 23.75
CA LEU A 638 -11.05 -33.52 23.50
C LEU A 638 -9.68 -33.15 24.05
N ASP A 639 -9.35 -33.54 25.29
CA ASP A 639 -8.04 -33.27 25.89
C ASP A 639 -6.89 -33.90 25.07
N LEU A 640 -7.06 -35.15 24.59
CA LEU A 640 -6.10 -35.81 23.71
C LEU A 640 -5.96 -35.12 22.35
N THR A 641 -7.07 -34.79 21.70
CA THR A 641 -7.06 -34.17 20.37
C THR A 641 -6.51 -32.74 20.41
N ILE A 642 -6.81 -31.96 21.45
CA ILE A 642 -6.21 -30.62 21.65
C ILE A 642 -4.68 -30.74 21.74
N ARG A 643 -4.17 -31.71 22.51
CA ARG A 643 -2.73 -31.93 22.65
C ARG A 643 -2.09 -32.36 21.33
N ASP A 644 -2.74 -33.27 20.58
CA ASP A 644 -2.25 -33.73 19.29
C ASP A 644 -2.20 -32.57 18.26
N LEU A 645 -3.22 -31.70 18.25
CA LEU A 645 -3.27 -30.53 17.36
C LEU A 645 -2.24 -29.46 17.72
N GLN A 646 -2.06 -29.16 19.01
CA GLN A 646 -0.99 -28.26 19.48
C GLN A 646 0.38 -28.79 19.05
N ARG A 647 0.60 -30.10 19.21
CA ARG A 647 1.86 -30.73 18.79
C ARG A 647 2.04 -30.70 17.28
N LEU A 648 0.98 -30.86 16.50
CA LEU A 648 1.02 -30.72 15.04
C LEU A 648 1.42 -29.30 14.63
N GLY A 649 0.87 -28.27 15.28
CA GLY A 649 1.21 -26.88 15.01
C GLY A 649 2.67 -26.52 15.35
N GLU A 650 3.24 -27.11 16.40
CA GLU A 650 4.66 -26.97 16.74
C GLU A 650 5.59 -27.63 15.72
N LEU A 651 5.16 -28.73 15.10
CA LEU A 651 5.97 -29.52 14.17
C LEU A 651 5.87 -29.02 12.73
N GLN A 652 4.70 -28.52 12.32
CA GLN A 652 4.42 -28.13 10.94
C GLN A 652 4.00 -26.67 10.83
N THR A 653 4.94 -25.81 10.45
CA THR A 653 4.76 -24.35 10.39
C THR A 653 3.67 -23.92 9.41
N GLU A 654 3.50 -24.61 8.28
CA GLU A 654 2.50 -24.26 7.27
C GLU A 654 1.05 -24.51 7.75
N LEU A 655 0.84 -25.56 8.56
CA LEU A 655 -0.47 -25.91 9.12
C LEU A 655 -0.68 -25.35 10.53
N ALA A 656 0.31 -24.65 11.09
CA ALA A 656 0.28 -24.16 12.46
C ALA A 656 -0.94 -23.28 12.74
N GLY A 657 -1.31 -22.39 11.80
CA GLY A 657 -2.49 -21.54 11.93
C GLY A 657 -3.79 -22.34 12.04
N ALA A 658 -4.00 -23.31 11.16
CA ALA A 658 -5.19 -24.17 11.20
C ALA A 658 -5.23 -25.09 12.43
N ALA A 659 -4.09 -25.64 12.83
CA ALA A 659 -3.95 -26.52 13.99
C ALA A 659 -4.23 -25.76 15.30
N ASP A 660 -3.64 -24.58 15.48
CA ASP A 660 -3.87 -23.72 16.65
C ASP A 660 -5.33 -23.24 16.70
N PHE A 661 -5.91 -22.89 15.55
CA PHE A 661 -7.32 -22.49 15.46
C PHE A 661 -8.24 -23.61 15.93
N CYS A 662 -8.02 -24.84 15.43
CA CYS A 662 -8.79 -26.01 15.83
C CYS A 662 -8.61 -26.33 17.31
N ALA A 663 -7.37 -26.35 17.80
CA ALA A 663 -7.07 -26.63 19.20
C ALA A 663 -7.74 -25.62 20.13
N THR A 664 -7.72 -24.34 19.77
CA THR A 664 -8.36 -23.25 20.53
C THR A 664 -9.89 -23.40 20.52
N TYR A 665 -10.48 -23.70 19.36
CA TYR A 665 -11.92 -23.98 19.26
C TYR A 665 -12.34 -25.17 20.13
N LEU A 666 -11.63 -26.30 20.04
CA LEU A 666 -11.91 -27.50 20.85
C LEU A 666 -11.70 -27.24 22.34
N ARG A 667 -10.73 -26.39 22.70
CA ARG A 667 -10.52 -25.95 24.09
C ARG A 667 -11.72 -25.16 24.62
N CYS A 668 -12.31 -24.26 23.82
CA CYS A 668 -13.55 -23.56 24.20
C CYS A 668 -14.68 -24.55 24.50
N GLN A 669 -14.82 -25.58 23.66
CA GLN A 669 -15.85 -26.60 23.80
C GLN A 669 -15.63 -27.49 25.02
N LEU A 670 -14.39 -27.89 25.28
CA LEU A 670 -14.01 -28.63 26.47
C LEU A 670 -14.29 -27.83 27.76
N LEU A 671 -13.95 -26.53 27.78
CA LEU A 671 -14.25 -25.64 28.90
C LEU A 671 -15.77 -25.51 29.12
N LEU A 672 -16.54 -25.39 28.04
CA LEU A 672 -18.00 -25.32 28.09
C LEU A 672 -18.59 -26.63 28.66
N MET A 673 -18.13 -27.79 28.19
CA MET A 673 -18.54 -29.10 28.71
C MET A 673 -18.20 -29.28 30.19
N LYS A 674 -16.98 -28.88 30.61
CA LYS A 674 -16.56 -28.92 32.02
C LYS A 674 -17.42 -28.00 32.89
N ALA A 675 -17.80 -26.81 32.41
CA ALA A 675 -18.68 -25.90 33.12
C ALA A 675 -20.14 -26.40 33.23
N LEU A 676 -20.60 -27.21 32.27
CA LEU A 676 -21.96 -27.76 32.25
C LEU A 676 -22.14 -29.07 32.99
N GLN A 677 -21.08 -29.60 33.59
CA GLN A 677 -21.11 -30.89 34.27
C GLN A 677 -22.13 -30.94 35.43
N GLU A 678 -22.89 -32.03 35.48
CA GLU A 678 -24.09 -32.20 36.30
C GLU A 678 -23.92 -31.95 37.80
N LYS A 679 -22.74 -32.32 38.34
CA LYS A 679 -22.40 -32.15 39.78
C LYS A 679 -22.50 -30.69 40.23
N LEU A 680 -22.16 -29.74 39.36
CA LEU A 680 -22.14 -28.31 39.66
C LEU A 680 -23.55 -27.71 39.78
N TRP A 681 -24.53 -28.37 39.13
CA TRP A 681 -25.88 -27.83 39.03
C TRP A 681 -26.86 -28.46 40.02
N ASN A 682 -26.51 -29.61 40.58
CA ASN A 682 -27.35 -30.37 41.51
C ASN A 682 -27.09 -30.02 42.99
N MET A 683 -26.07 -29.19 43.30
CA MET A 683 -25.78 -28.71 44.65
C MET A 683 -26.43 -27.36 44.95
N ALA A 684 -26.80 -27.13 46.22
CA ALA A 684 -27.33 -25.84 46.67
C ALA A 684 -26.28 -24.73 46.51
N VAL A 685 -26.70 -23.55 46.03
CA VAL A 685 -25.86 -22.39 45.70
C VAL A 685 -24.83 -22.03 46.80
N PRO A 686 -25.18 -22.00 48.10
CA PRO A 686 -24.23 -21.64 49.17
C PRO A 686 -23.07 -22.64 49.35
N LEU A 687 -23.25 -23.89 48.93
CA LEU A 687 -22.26 -24.97 49.07
C LEU A 687 -21.34 -25.10 47.84
N CYS A 688 -21.60 -24.36 46.77
CA CYS A 688 -20.99 -24.55 45.45
C CYS A 688 -20.11 -23.35 45.02
N LEU A 689 -19.76 -22.43 45.94
CA LEU A 689 -19.03 -21.19 45.65
C LEU A 689 -17.73 -21.40 44.87
N LYS A 690 -16.88 -22.37 45.27
CA LYS A 690 -15.62 -22.67 44.57
C LYS A 690 -15.82 -23.15 43.14
N GLN A 691 -16.81 -24.01 42.91
CA GLN A 691 -17.12 -24.58 41.59
C GLN A 691 -17.78 -23.53 40.67
N ASN A 692 -18.62 -22.64 41.22
CA ASN A 692 -19.15 -21.48 40.49
C ASN A 692 -18.04 -20.51 40.04
N VAL A 693 -17.01 -20.29 40.86
CA VAL A 693 -15.85 -19.45 40.48
C VAL A 693 -15.11 -20.07 39.30
N THR A 694 -14.87 -21.39 39.30
CA THR A 694 -14.21 -22.06 38.17
C THR A 694 -15.05 -22.01 36.89
N ALA A 695 -16.38 -22.17 36.97
CA ALA A 695 -17.26 -22.05 35.81
C ALA A 695 -17.34 -20.61 35.27
N THR A 696 -17.28 -19.61 36.17
CA THR A 696 -17.26 -18.19 35.79
C THR A 696 -15.95 -17.82 35.10
N ALA A 697 -14.82 -18.29 35.62
CA ALA A 697 -13.51 -18.13 34.98
C ALA A 697 -13.46 -18.84 33.61
N ALA A 698 -14.04 -20.04 33.50
CA ALA A 698 -14.15 -20.74 32.22
C ALA A 698 -14.98 -19.95 31.20
N ALA A 699 -16.11 -19.36 31.60
CA ALA A 699 -16.92 -18.51 30.71
C ALA A 699 -16.14 -17.28 30.22
N GLN A 700 -15.40 -16.60 31.11
CA GLN A 700 -14.53 -15.48 30.73
C GLN A 700 -13.43 -15.91 29.77
N GLN A 701 -12.78 -17.05 30.04
CA GLN A 701 -11.75 -17.61 29.17
C GLN A 701 -12.31 -17.95 27.78
N ILE A 702 -13.51 -18.53 27.69
CA ILE A 702 -14.14 -18.82 26.39
C ILE A 702 -14.39 -17.51 25.62
N LEU A 703 -14.85 -16.44 26.29
CA LEU A 703 -15.04 -15.15 25.63
C LEU A 703 -13.71 -14.61 25.06
N GLU A 704 -12.65 -14.60 25.87
CA GLU A 704 -11.31 -14.16 25.42
C GLU A 704 -10.80 -15.00 24.23
N GLU A 705 -10.89 -16.32 24.31
CA GLU A 705 -10.47 -17.22 23.22
C GLU A 705 -11.34 -17.05 21.97
N THR A 706 -12.65 -16.77 22.08
CA THR A 706 -13.49 -16.47 20.90
C THR A 706 -13.09 -15.16 20.23
N TYR A 707 -12.66 -14.14 20.97
CA TYR A 707 -12.14 -12.91 20.36
C TYR A 707 -10.79 -13.16 19.67
N LYS A 708 -9.91 -13.99 20.26
CA LYS A 708 -8.69 -14.43 19.58
C LYS A 708 -9.01 -15.19 18.29
N LEU A 709 -9.95 -16.14 18.33
CA LEU A 709 -10.35 -16.90 17.15
C LEU A 709 -10.86 -16.00 16.01
N GLU A 710 -11.56 -14.91 16.30
CA GLU A 710 -12.07 -13.99 15.29
C GLU A 710 -11.02 -13.01 14.76
N PHE A 711 -10.20 -12.42 15.63
CA PHE A 711 -9.35 -11.27 15.27
C PHE A 711 -7.86 -11.60 15.11
N LEU A 712 -7.38 -12.73 15.65
CA LEU A 712 -5.98 -13.17 15.50
C LEU A 712 -5.77 -13.95 14.20
N TYR A 713 -6.82 -14.48 13.59
CA TYR A 713 -6.73 -15.34 12.42
C TYR A 713 -7.24 -14.62 11.17
N SER A 714 -6.61 -14.92 10.04
CA SER A 714 -7.02 -14.47 8.71
C SER A 714 -7.40 -15.67 7.84
N GLY A 715 -8.20 -15.44 6.80
CA GLY A 715 -8.72 -16.49 5.92
C GLY A 715 -9.98 -17.19 6.44
N LEU A 716 -10.69 -16.59 7.40
CA LEU A 716 -11.97 -17.10 7.90
C LEU A 716 -13.11 -16.75 6.94
N GLU A 717 -13.96 -17.72 6.63
CA GLU A 717 -15.19 -17.50 5.87
C GLU A 717 -16.34 -17.16 6.84
N SER A 718 -17.45 -16.64 6.28
CA SER A 718 -18.67 -16.30 7.02
C SER A 718 -19.13 -17.42 7.97
N ARG A 719 -19.00 -18.68 7.53
CA ARG A 719 -19.39 -19.86 8.32
C ARG A 719 -18.56 -20.06 9.59
N GLN A 720 -17.23 -19.91 9.53
CA GLN A 720 -16.39 -20.06 10.73
C GLN A 720 -16.63 -18.89 11.68
N VAL A 721 -16.80 -17.67 11.14
CA VAL A 721 -17.17 -16.49 11.94
C VAL A 721 -18.50 -16.70 12.66
N ALA A 722 -19.54 -17.18 11.96
CA ALA A 722 -20.83 -17.52 12.56
C ALA A 722 -20.69 -18.58 13.68
N THR A 723 -19.83 -19.58 13.48
CA THR A 723 -19.56 -20.63 14.48
C THR A 723 -18.84 -20.06 15.71
N ILE A 724 -17.90 -19.13 15.54
CA ILE A 724 -17.22 -18.44 16.65
C ILE A 724 -18.22 -17.57 17.44
N HIS A 725 -19.04 -16.79 16.75
CA HIS A 725 -20.09 -15.97 17.37
C HIS A 725 -21.14 -16.82 18.09
N HIS A 726 -21.45 -18.02 17.57
CA HIS A 726 -22.31 -18.98 18.25
C HIS A 726 -21.73 -19.43 19.60
N VAL A 727 -20.44 -19.81 19.64
CA VAL A 727 -19.76 -20.20 20.89
C VAL A 727 -19.67 -19.02 21.85
N ARG A 728 -19.45 -17.80 21.34
CA ARG A 728 -19.48 -16.57 22.14
C ARG A 728 -20.86 -16.35 22.77
N LEU A 729 -21.93 -16.60 22.04
CA LEU A 729 -23.30 -16.51 22.56
C LEU A 729 -23.57 -17.57 23.64
N GLN A 730 -23.07 -18.80 23.48
CA GLN A 730 -23.11 -19.82 24.53
C GLN A 730 -22.35 -19.36 25.79
N ALA A 731 -21.17 -18.76 25.65
CA ALA A 731 -20.40 -18.24 26.78
C ALA A 731 -21.11 -17.07 27.50
N LYS A 732 -21.69 -16.13 26.75
CA LYS A 732 -22.51 -15.04 27.30
C LYS A 732 -23.73 -15.59 28.05
N ALA A 733 -24.41 -16.59 27.49
CA ALA A 733 -25.54 -17.26 28.15
C ALA A 733 -25.11 -17.98 29.45
N LEU A 734 -23.98 -18.70 29.43
CA LEU A 734 -23.42 -19.34 30.63
C LEU A 734 -23.08 -18.30 31.71
N GLN A 735 -22.47 -17.18 31.35
CA GLN A 735 -22.17 -16.08 32.28
C GLN A 735 -23.45 -15.48 32.88
N LEU A 736 -24.50 -15.30 32.07
CA LEU A 736 -25.82 -14.83 32.55
C LEU A 736 -26.44 -15.82 33.55
N VAL A 737 -26.39 -17.12 33.27
CA VAL A 737 -26.90 -18.15 34.17
C VAL A 737 -26.13 -18.19 35.50
N LEU A 738 -24.80 -18.08 35.47
CA LEU A 738 -23.95 -18.10 36.66
C LEU A 738 -24.10 -16.82 37.52
N THR A 739 -24.24 -15.66 36.88
CA THR A 739 -24.50 -14.39 37.58
C THR A 739 -25.87 -14.37 38.25
N ALA A 740 -26.91 -14.89 37.57
CA ALA A 740 -28.25 -15.05 38.15
C ALA A 740 -28.27 -16.02 39.35
N ARG A 741 -27.39 -17.02 39.38
CA ARG A 741 -27.26 -17.96 40.51
C ARG A 741 -26.62 -17.34 41.76
N THR A 742 -25.73 -16.36 41.59
CA THR A 742 -24.87 -15.86 42.68
C THR A 742 -25.29 -14.51 43.24
N ARG A 743 -26.03 -13.69 42.48
CA ARG A 743 -26.40 -12.31 42.86
C ARG A 743 -27.90 -12.15 43.16
N GLN A 744 -28.24 -11.31 44.14
CA GLN A 744 -29.62 -11.11 44.65
C GLN A 744 -30.33 -9.83 44.14
N GLY A 745 -29.78 -9.10 43.16
CA GLY A 745 -30.39 -7.86 42.63
C GLY A 745 -31.18 -8.08 41.33
N LEU A 746 -32.49 -7.80 41.34
CA LEU A 746 -33.40 -8.06 40.20
C LEU A 746 -33.18 -7.08 39.02
N ASP A 747 -32.85 -5.81 39.28
CA ASP A 747 -32.75 -4.76 38.25
C ASP A 747 -31.53 -4.93 37.33
N LEU A 748 -30.37 -5.32 37.88
CA LEU A 748 -29.16 -5.61 37.11
C LEU A 748 -29.31 -6.86 36.23
N LEU A 749 -30.17 -7.81 36.64
CA LEU A 749 -30.47 -9.01 35.87
C LEU A 749 -31.34 -8.67 34.65
N ILE A 750 -32.34 -7.80 34.80
CA ILE A 750 -33.19 -7.34 33.69
C ILE A 750 -32.34 -6.72 32.58
N GLY A 751 -31.49 -5.74 32.90
CA GLY A 751 -30.64 -5.10 31.90
C GLY A 751 -29.60 -6.03 31.26
N SER A 752 -29.19 -7.11 31.95
CA SER A 752 -28.29 -8.12 31.39
C SER A 752 -29.01 -9.11 30.47
N CYS A 753 -30.27 -9.45 30.78
CA CYS A 753 -31.14 -10.24 29.90
C CYS A 753 -31.50 -9.46 28.62
N GLU A 754 -31.83 -8.18 28.72
CA GLU A 754 -32.11 -7.32 27.55
C GLU A 754 -30.91 -7.21 26.61
N ARG A 755 -29.71 -6.96 27.16
CA ARG A 755 -28.45 -6.98 26.38
C ARG A 755 -28.22 -8.31 25.69
N PHE A 756 -28.46 -9.43 26.37
CA PHE A 756 -28.32 -10.75 25.78
C PHE A 756 -29.32 -10.97 24.63
N LEU A 757 -30.58 -10.57 24.78
CA LEU A 757 -31.57 -10.67 23.69
C LEU A 757 -31.17 -9.81 22.48
N GLN A 758 -30.64 -8.61 22.71
CA GLN A 758 -30.10 -7.76 21.64
C GLN A 758 -28.91 -8.41 20.92
N ASP A 759 -28.03 -9.13 21.65
CA ASP A 759 -26.94 -9.90 21.05
C ASP A 759 -27.49 -11.01 20.13
N VAL A 760 -28.58 -11.68 20.51
CA VAL A 760 -29.19 -12.74 19.68
C VAL A 760 -29.85 -12.17 18.43
N GLU A 761 -30.59 -11.06 18.54
CA GLU A 761 -31.16 -10.37 17.38
C GLU A 761 -30.07 -9.87 16.42
N SER A 762 -28.96 -9.37 16.98
CA SER A 762 -27.80 -8.94 16.20
C SER A 762 -27.14 -10.11 15.47
N PHE A 763 -27.01 -11.27 16.13
CA PHE A 763 -26.52 -12.50 15.51
C PHE A 763 -27.40 -12.91 14.31
N GLN A 764 -28.72 -12.91 14.47
CA GLN A 764 -29.65 -13.26 13.38
C GLN A 764 -29.48 -12.33 12.18
N ARG A 765 -29.34 -11.02 12.43
CA ARG A 765 -29.17 -10.02 11.37
C ARG A 765 -27.84 -10.20 10.61
N LEU A 766 -26.76 -10.51 11.33
CA LEU A 766 -25.42 -10.64 10.74
C LEU A 766 -25.23 -11.95 9.97
N PHE A 767 -25.85 -13.05 10.42
CA PHE A 767 -25.57 -14.40 9.89
C PHE A 767 -26.81 -15.08 9.28
N LEU A 768 -27.73 -14.29 8.72
CA LEU A 768 -28.98 -14.77 8.10
C LEU A 768 -28.76 -15.88 7.06
N THR A 769 -27.70 -15.80 6.26
CA THR A 769 -27.36 -16.78 5.23
C THR A 769 -26.77 -18.08 5.79
N GLU A 770 -26.21 -18.05 7.00
CA GLU A 770 -25.53 -19.19 7.62
C GLU A 770 -26.43 -19.99 8.58
N LEU A 771 -27.62 -19.47 8.93
CA LEU A 771 -28.59 -20.14 9.78
C LEU A 771 -28.91 -21.60 9.35
N PRO A 772 -29.08 -21.92 8.06
CA PRO A 772 -29.33 -23.31 7.63
C PRO A 772 -28.21 -24.29 7.99
N HIS A 773 -26.98 -23.80 8.18
CA HIS A 773 -25.84 -24.63 8.57
C HIS A 773 -25.74 -24.86 10.08
N LEU A 774 -26.56 -24.16 10.88
CA LEU A 774 -26.58 -24.20 12.34
C LEU A 774 -27.83 -24.91 12.89
N GLN A 775 -28.45 -25.79 12.11
CA GLN A 775 -29.63 -26.56 12.53
C GLN A 775 -29.39 -27.37 13.80
N ASP A 776 -30.40 -27.49 14.65
CA ASP A 776 -30.38 -28.16 15.96
C ASP A 776 -29.37 -27.59 16.97
N SER A 777 -28.74 -26.46 16.65
CA SER A 777 -27.77 -25.79 17.52
C SER A 777 -28.45 -24.94 18.61
N PHE A 778 -27.64 -24.47 19.56
CA PHE A 778 -28.11 -23.56 20.62
C PHE A 778 -28.79 -22.30 20.07
N VAL A 779 -28.23 -21.64 19.04
CA VAL A 779 -28.77 -20.39 18.53
C VAL A 779 -30.06 -20.60 17.74
N ASP A 780 -30.15 -21.69 16.99
CA ASP A 780 -31.35 -22.06 16.23
C ASP A 780 -32.55 -22.25 17.18
N LYS A 781 -32.36 -23.06 18.23
CA LYS A 781 -33.35 -23.25 19.31
C LYS A 781 -33.71 -21.95 20.04
N LEU A 782 -32.76 -21.03 20.22
CA LEU A 782 -33.05 -19.72 20.80
C LEU A 782 -33.92 -18.87 19.87
N LEU A 783 -33.63 -18.88 18.57
CA LEU A 783 -34.37 -18.13 17.55
C LEU A 783 -35.81 -18.64 17.42
N GLU A 784 -36.02 -19.95 17.46
CA GLU A 784 -37.37 -20.54 17.52
C GLU A 784 -38.15 -20.08 18.77
N LEU A 785 -37.46 -19.94 19.90
CA LEU A 785 -38.05 -19.54 21.17
C LEU A 785 -38.10 -18.01 21.37
N MET A 786 -37.61 -17.19 20.44
CA MET A 786 -37.51 -15.73 20.59
C MET A 786 -38.82 -15.04 21.00
N PRO A 787 -39.98 -15.34 20.39
CA PRO A 787 -41.25 -14.70 20.77
C PRO A 787 -41.64 -14.94 22.23
N ARG A 788 -41.22 -16.10 22.78
CA ARG A 788 -41.43 -16.44 24.18
C ARG A 788 -40.38 -15.79 25.08
N LEU A 789 -39.12 -15.78 24.66
CA LEU A 789 -38.01 -15.19 25.44
C LEU A 789 -38.17 -13.69 25.67
N SER A 790 -38.72 -12.95 24.70
CA SER A 790 -38.99 -11.51 24.82
C SER A 790 -40.15 -11.15 25.74
N SER A 791 -41.06 -12.10 26.01
CA SER A 791 -42.25 -11.89 26.86
C SER A 791 -42.15 -12.51 28.26
N CYS A 792 -41.18 -13.39 28.49
CA CYS A 792 -40.97 -14.10 29.76
C CYS A 792 -40.30 -13.23 30.84
N LYS A 793 -40.53 -13.59 32.12
CA LYS A 793 -39.80 -12.97 33.25
C LYS A 793 -38.32 -13.37 33.22
N PRO A 794 -37.37 -12.52 33.67
CA PRO A 794 -35.93 -12.80 33.62
C PRO A 794 -35.52 -14.14 34.25
N VAL A 795 -36.17 -14.54 35.35
CA VAL A 795 -35.89 -15.82 36.03
C VAL A 795 -36.34 -17.02 35.19
N GLU A 796 -37.44 -16.89 34.43
CA GLU A 796 -37.90 -17.92 33.51
C GLU A 796 -36.96 -18.00 32.29
N LEU A 797 -36.53 -16.85 31.75
CA LEU A 797 -35.55 -16.77 30.67
C LEU A 797 -34.26 -17.51 31.05
N VAL A 798 -33.70 -17.24 32.22
CA VAL A 798 -32.48 -17.92 32.71
C VAL A 798 -32.66 -19.44 32.81
N LYS A 799 -33.84 -19.91 33.24
CA LYS A 799 -34.13 -21.37 33.28
C LYS A 799 -34.19 -21.97 31.88
N ILE A 800 -34.83 -21.30 30.93
CA ILE A 800 -34.89 -21.72 29.53
C ILE A 800 -33.48 -21.78 28.95
N LEU A 801 -32.66 -20.73 29.15
CA LEU A 801 -31.26 -20.72 28.73
C LEU A 801 -30.47 -21.88 29.31
N GLN A 802 -30.61 -22.15 30.61
CA GLN A 802 -29.93 -23.27 31.25
C GLN A 802 -30.33 -24.62 30.62
N THR A 803 -31.62 -24.82 30.31
CA THR A 803 -32.07 -26.06 29.67
C THR A 803 -31.58 -26.19 28.23
N THR A 804 -31.67 -25.13 27.42
CA THR A 804 -31.26 -25.14 26.02
C THR A 804 -29.75 -25.31 25.90
N LEU A 805 -28.97 -24.70 26.78
CA LEU A 805 -27.51 -24.76 26.76
C LEU A 805 -26.98 -26.15 27.16
N ARG A 806 -27.67 -26.88 28.04
CA ARG A 806 -27.35 -28.30 28.32
C ARG A 806 -27.67 -29.25 27.17
N GLN A 807 -28.66 -28.90 26.37
CA GLN A 807 -29.04 -29.65 25.17
C GLN A 807 -28.25 -29.22 23.93
N SER A 808 -27.28 -28.30 24.08
CA SER A 808 -26.44 -27.86 22.98
C SER A 808 -25.35 -28.88 22.69
N GLY A 809 -25.23 -29.27 21.43
CA GLY A 809 -24.19 -30.16 20.94
C GLY A 809 -22.98 -29.40 20.39
N LEU A 810 -21.89 -30.12 20.19
CA LEU A 810 -20.72 -29.61 19.48
C LEU A 810 -21.05 -29.39 18.00
N LEU A 811 -20.81 -28.17 17.50
CA LEU A 811 -20.88 -27.87 16.06
C LEU A 811 -19.61 -28.36 15.36
N GLN A 812 -19.77 -29.01 14.22
CA GLN A 812 -18.62 -29.45 13.43
C GLN A 812 -17.98 -28.26 12.72
N LEU A 813 -16.69 -28.03 13.02
CA LEU A 813 -15.88 -27.05 12.33
C LEU A 813 -15.50 -27.57 10.94
N ARG A 814 -15.83 -26.84 9.87
CA ARG A 814 -15.25 -27.05 8.55
C ARG A 814 -14.13 -26.04 8.32
N LEU A 815 -12.93 -26.52 8.04
CA LEU A 815 -11.79 -25.66 7.76
C LEU A 815 -11.86 -25.14 6.33
N PRO A 816 -11.55 -23.85 6.10
CA PRO A 816 -11.23 -23.33 4.78
C PRO A 816 -9.84 -23.80 4.34
N GLU A 817 -9.48 -23.56 3.08
CA GLU A 817 -8.22 -24.03 2.49
C GLU A 817 -6.98 -23.46 3.18
N GLN A 818 -7.02 -22.21 3.64
CA GLN A 818 -5.88 -21.52 4.25
C GLN A 818 -6.33 -20.67 5.44
N ILE A 819 -5.96 -21.08 6.67
CA ILE A 819 -6.07 -20.27 7.88
C ILE A 819 -4.66 -19.88 8.32
N HIS A 820 -4.43 -18.57 8.43
CA HIS A 820 -3.16 -18.07 8.95
C HIS A 820 -3.38 -17.34 10.27
N ARG A 821 -2.47 -17.61 11.23
CA ARG A 821 -2.41 -16.91 12.50
C ARG A 821 -1.53 -15.68 12.37
N ALA A 822 -2.03 -14.53 12.77
CA ALA A 822 -1.23 -13.33 12.88
C ALA A 822 -0.17 -13.53 13.97
N THR A 823 1.09 -13.28 13.64
CA THR A 823 2.22 -13.40 14.56
C THR A 823 3.13 -12.19 14.46
N ALA A 824 3.80 -11.88 15.56
CA ALA A 824 4.84 -10.87 15.55
C ALA A 824 6.06 -11.30 16.37
N THR A 825 7.23 -10.96 15.85
CA THR A 825 8.52 -11.21 16.50
C THR A 825 9.28 -9.90 16.58
N ILE A 826 9.55 -9.46 17.81
CA ILE A 826 10.40 -8.31 18.09
C ILE A 826 11.85 -8.77 17.88
N ILE A 827 12.54 -8.14 16.94
CA ILE A 827 13.96 -8.38 16.60
C ILE A 827 14.83 -7.53 17.52
N GLU A 828 14.46 -6.25 17.66
CA GLU A 828 15.08 -5.31 18.59
C GLU A 828 14.01 -4.60 19.42
N PRO A 829 14.20 -4.48 20.74
CA PRO A 829 15.31 -5.02 21.54
C PRO A 829 15.31 -6.56 21.59
N THR A 830 16.48 -7.18 21.76
CA THR A 830 16.59 -8.66 21.84
C THR A 830 16.16 -9.22 23.19
N GLY A 831 16.25 -8.40 24.25
CA GLY A 831 15.94 -8.78 25.63
C GLY A 831 17.02 -9.60 26.33
N GLU A 832 18.20 -9.74 25.72
CA GLU A 832 19.33 -10.52 26.26
C GLU A 832 20.36 -9.64 27.00
N SER A 833 20.24 -8.32 26.87
CA SER A 833 21.18 -7.38 27.50
C SER A 833 20.82 -7.09 28.96
N ASP A 834 21.72 -7.43 29.87
CA ASP A 834 21.66 -7.03 31.28
C ASP A 834 22.10 -5.58 31.52
N ASN A 835 22.63 -4.90 30.50
CA ASN A 835 23.02 -3.50 30.61
C ASN A 835 21.79 -2.59 30.65
N PRO A 836 21.57 -1.82 31.75
CA PRO A 836 20.39 -0.99 31.85
C PRO A 836 20.52 0.27 31.02
N LEU A 837 19.45 0.61 30.32
CA LEU A 837 19.29 1.89 29.63
C LEU A 837 19.10 3.00 30.68
N ARG A 838 20.13 3.83 30.86
CA ARG A 838 20.19 4.86 31.90
C ARG A 838 19.77 6.21 31.35
N PHE A 839 18.85 6.87 32.05
CA PHE A 839 18.37 8.18 31.62
C PHE A 839 17.94 9.05 32.80
N THR A 840 17.83 10.36 32.58
CA THR A 840 17.41 11.30 33.63
C THR A 840 15.91 11.21 33.85
N SER A 841 15.47 11.03 35.09
CA SER A 841 14.07 10.95 35.49
C SER A 841 13.32 12.22 35.09
N GLY A 842 12.12 12.06 34.55
CA GLY A 842 11.31 13.15 34.00
C GLY A 842 11.69 13.59 32.58
N LEU A 843 12.83 13.14 32.05
CA LEU A 843 13.13 13.24 30.62
C LEU A 843 12.70 11.95 29.89
N VAL A 844 12.47 12.11 28.60
CA VAL A 844 12.07 11.02 27.71
C VAL A 844 13.30 10.35 27.15
N VAL A 845 13.29 9.01 27.06
CA VAL A 845 14.21 8.26 26.21
C VAL A 845 13.48 7.42 25.19
N ALA A 846 14.01 7.43 23.96
CA ALA A 846 13.54 6.59 22.89
C ALA A 846 14.11 5.17 23.03
N LEU A 847 13.24 4.18 22.92
CA LEU A 847 13.55 2.77 22.76
C LEU A 847 13.18 2.40 21.32
N ASP A 848 14.18 2.02 20.52
CA ASP A 848 13.94 1.55 19.16
C ASP A 848 13.29 0.16 19.19
N ILE A 849 12.25 -0.01 18.39
CA ILE A 849 11.55 -1.28 18.19
C ILE A 849 11.59 -1.63 16.71
N ASP A 850 12.23 -2.75 16.39
CA ASP A 850 12.20 -3.40 15.08
C ASP A 850 11.50 -4.75 15.22
N ALA A 851 10.38 -4.94 14.54
CA ALA A 851 9.60 -6.16 14.62
C ALA A 851 9.10 -6.60 13.24
N THR A 852 9.11 -7.91 13.01
CA THR A 852 8.45 -8.52 11.85
C THR A 852 7.07 -9.00 12.23
N LEU A 853 6.09 -8.70 11.38
CA LEU A 853 4.68 -9.05 11.53
C LEU A 853 4.28 -9.93 10.35
N GLU A 854 3.64 -11.05 10.61
CA GLU A 854 3.20 -12.00 9.59
C GLU A 854 1.68 -12.21 9.68
N HIS A 855 1.03 -12.25 8.52
CA HIS A 855 -0.40 -12.47 8.35
C HIS A 855 -1.31 -11.47 9.07
N VAL A 856 -0.86 -10.22 9.24
CA VAL A 856 -1.67 -9.09 9.73
C VAL A 856 -2.31 -8.36 8.55
N GLN A 857 -3.65 -8.21 8.52
CA GLN A 857 -4.36 -7.61 7.38
C GLN A 857 -4.21 -6.09 7.29
N ASP A 858 -4.44 -5.37 8.40
CA ASP A 858 -4.34 -3.91 8.47
C ASP A 858 -3.47 -3.49 9.67
N PRO A 859 -2.14 -3.63 9.56
CA PRO A 859 -1.25 -3.39 10.69
C PRO A 859 -1.26 -1.93 11.15
N GLN A 860 -1.50 -0.97 10.25
CA GLN A 860 -1.44 0.47 10.56
C GLN A 860 -2.50 0.88 11.59
N ASN A 861 -3.71 0.34 11.49
CA ASN A 861 -4.78 0.68 12.43
C ASN A 861 -4.85 -0.29 13.62
N THR A 862 -4.49 -1.56 13.41
CA THR A 862 -4.70 -2.62 14.42
C THR A 862 -3.51 -2.83 15.35
N VAL A 863 -2.27 -2.65 14.90
CA VAL A 863 -1.10 -2.98 15.75
C VAL A 863 -0.82 -1.87 16.75
N LYS A 864 -0.65 -2.24 18.01
CA LYS A 864 -0.25 -1.35 19.12
C LYS A 864 0.97 -1.91 19.82
N VAL A 865 1.75 -1.05 20.46
CA VAL A 865 2.87 -1.46 21.32
C VAL A 865 2.47 -1.24 22.77
N GLN A 866 2.55 -2.28 23.59
CA GLN A 866 2.35 -2.16 25.02
C GLN A 866 3.69 -2.20 25.76
N VAL A 867 3.85 -1.25 26.68
CA VAL A 867 4.93 -1.23 27.67
C VAL A 867 4.31 -1.45 29.05
N LEU A 868 4.71 -2.52 29.73
CA LEU A 868 4.32 -2.83 31.10
C LEU A 868 5.48 -2.52 32.04
N TYR A 869 5.22 -1.67 33.03
CA TYR A 869 6.18 -1.23 34.03
C TYR A 869 6.13 -2.13 35.29
N PRO A 870 7.21 -2.16 36.10
CA PRO A 870 7.27 -2.97 37.32
C PRO A 870 6.20 -2.65 38.37
N ASP A 871 5.65 -1.44 38.36
CA ASP A 871 4.59 -1.00 39.26
C ASP A 871 3.18 -1.45 38.83
N GLY A 872 3.09 -2.18 37.72
CA GLY A 872 1.84 -2.65 37.13
C GLY A 872 1.17 -1.64 36.19
N GLN A 873 1.71 -0.43 36.03
CA GLN A 873 1.22 0.51 35.02
C GLN A 873 1.53 -0.02 33.62
N SER A 874 0.60 0.14 32.69
CA SER A 874 0.81 -0.25 31.30
C SER A 874 0.42 0.88 30.36
N HIS A 875 1.29 1.21 29.42
CA HIS A 875 1.03 2.19 28.37
C HIS A 875 0.85 1.49 27.03
N VAL A 876 -0.17 1.88 26.28
CA VAL A 876 -0.42 1.39 24.93
C VAL A 876 -0.14 2.52 23.95
N ILE A 877 0.84 2.31 23.09
CA ILE A 877 1.39 3.28 22.16
C ILE A 877 0.91 2.92 20.76
N HIS A 878 0.55 3.95 20.00
CA HIS A 878 0.09 3.86 18.62
C HIS A 878 1.29 4.14 17.69
N PRO A 879 1.79 3.14 16.95
CA PRO A 879 2.82 3.38 15.96
C PRO A 879 2.32 4.31 14.86
N LYS A 880 3.23 5.08 14.25
CA LYS A 880 2.85 5.96 13.14
C LYS A 880 2.60 5.11 11.88
N PRO A 881 1.66 5.50 11.00
CA PRO A 881 1.44 4.76 9.75
C PRO A 881 2.70 4.64 8.87
N GLY A 882 3.59 5.64 8.91
CA GLY A 882 4.87 5.65 8.17
C GLY A 882 5.94 4.69 8.71
N ASP A 883 5.79 4.20 9.95
CA ASP A 883 6.73 3.27 10.58
C ASP A 883 6.57 1.82 10.06
N PHE A 884 5.47 1.55 9.36
CA PHE A 884 5.17 0.24 8.79
C PHE A 884 5.71 0.11 7.36
N ARG A 885 6.56 -0.89 7.15
CA ARG A 885 7.09 -1.28 5.85
C ARG A 885 6.45 -2.60 5.39
N LYS A 886 6.35 -2.80 4.07
CA LYS A 886 5.76 -4.00 3.46
C LYS A 886 6.80 -4.73 2.60
N PRO A 887 7.71 -5.53 3.21
CA PRO A 887 8.75 -6.25 2.48
C PRO A 887 8.20 -7.38 1.58
N GLY A 888 6.96 -7.83 1.76
CA GLY A 888 6.38 -8.88 0.93
C GLY A 888 4.88 -9.08 1.13
N PRO A 889 4.25 -10.02 0.40
CA PRO A 889 2.86 -10.39 0.63
C PRO A 889 2.72 -11.01 2.03
N HIS A 890 1.71 -10.56 2.79
CA HIS A 890 1.43 -11.01 4.16
C HIS A 890 2.57 -10.81 5.19
N ARG A 891 3.64 -10.10 4.85
CA ARG A 891 4.75 -9.79 5.76
C ARG A 891 4.93 -8.28 5.85
N HIS A 892 4.92 -7.78 7.07
CA HIS A 892 5.14 -6.39 7.41
C HIS A 892 6.32 -6.28 8.36
N ARG A 893 6.98 -5.12 8.37
CA ARG A 893 8.01 -4.78 9.34
C ARG A 893 7.64 -3.47 10.00
N LEU A 894 7.67 -3.43 11.32
CA LEU A 894 7.43 -2.24 12.12
C LEU A 894 8.76 -1.75 12.65
N ILE A 895 9.16 -0.54 12.26
CA ILE A 895 10.34 0.15 12.79
C ILE A 895 9.86 1.44 13.43
N THR A 896 9.74 1.45 14.76
CA THR A 896 9.18 2.58 15.50
C THR A 896 9.98 2.89 16.74
N GLN A 897 9.83 4.12 17.24
CA GLN A 897 10.45 4.55 18.49
C GLN A 897 9.41 4.69 19.58
N VAL A 898 9.62 3.97 20.67
CA VAL A 898 8.80 4.05 21.87
C VAL A 898 9.45 5.00 22.87
N TYR A 899 8.72 6.04 23.23
CA TYR A 899 9.17 7.06 24.16
C TYR A 899 8.81 6.68 25.59
N LEU A 900 9.84 6.44 26.41
CA LEU A 900 9.72 6.07 27.81
C LEU A 900 10.01 7.29 28.69
N SER A 901 9.19 7.50 29.71
CA SER A 901 9.42 8.52 30.75
C SER A 901 8.89 8.00 32.08
N HIS A 902 9.70 8.12 33.14
CA HIS A 902 9.33 7.67 34.46
C HIS A 902 10.03 8.51 35.56
N THR A 903 9.47 8.50 36.76
CA THR A 903 10.12 8.97 37.98
C THR A 903 11.35 8.14 38.32
N ALA A 904 12.27 8.70 39.13
CA ALA A 904 13.53 8.06 39.48
C ALA A 904 13.32 6.70 40.18
N TRP A 905 14.15 5.71 39.82
CA TRP A 905 14.18 4.40 40.46
C TRP A 905 15.43 4.25 41.32
N THR A 906 15.32 3.46 42.39
CA THR A 906 16.45 3.12 43.28
C THR A 906 17.39 2.10 42.65
N GLU A 907 16.85 1.18 41.85
CA GLU A 907 17.57 0.08 41.22
C GLU A 907 17.15 -0.09 39.75
N PRO A 908 18.03 -0.60 38.86
CA PRO A 908 17.63 -0.96 37.50
C PRO A 908 16.59 -2.08 37.55
N SER A 909 15.53 -1.95 36.76
CA SER A 909 14.45 -2.95 36.71
C SER A 909 14.00 -3.21 35.27
N GLN A 910 13.29 -4.32 35.08
CA GLN A 910 12.83 -4.77 33.77
C GLN A 910 11.44 -4.20 33.45
N ILE A 911 11.31 -3.58 32.28
CA ILE A 911 10.01 -3.35 31.65
C ILE A 911 9.71 -4.47 30.66
N GLU A 912 8.44 -4.78 30.45
CA GLU A 912 8.03 -5.73 29.41
C GLU A 912 7.43 -4.99 28.21
N VAL A 913 7.98 -5.23 27.03
CA VAL A 913 7.50 -4.68 25.76
C VAL A 913 6.87 -5.80 24.95
N ARG A 914 5.64 -5.58 24.45
CA ARG A 914 4.94 -6.54 23.59
C ARG A 914 4.07 -5.85 22.55
N LEU A 915 3.79 -6.56 21.46
CA LEU A 915 2.90 -6.11 20.40
C LEU A 915 1.49 -6.67 20.61
N LEU A 916 0.51 -5.80 20.44
CA LEU A 916 -0.91 -6.08 20.58
C LEU A 916 -1.64 -5.85 19.24
N LEU A 917 -2.68 -6.63 19.00
CA LEU A 917 -3.69 -6.40 17.97
C LEU A 917 -4.92 -5.80 18.63
N ALA A 918 -5.25 -4.56 18.28
CA ALA A 918 -6.48 -3.89 18.64
C ALA A 918 -7.62 -4.34 17.74
N TYR A 919 -8.80 -4.52 18.33
CA TYR A 919 -10.04 -4.80 17.62
C TYR A 919 -11.18 -3.96 18.17
N SER A 920 -12.20 -3.74 17.32
CA SER A 920 -13.48 -3.14 17.71
C SER A 920 -14.58 -4.13 17.37
N SER A 921 -15.40 -4.51 18.35
CA SER A 921 -16.57 -5.38 18.19
C SER A 921 -17.86 -4.59 17.98
N SER A 922 -17.76 -3.31 17.60
CA SER A 922 -18.93 -2.49 17.31
C SER A 922 -19.68 -3.00 16.06
N SER A 923 -20.77 -3.72 16.32
CA SER A 923 -21.84 -4.15 15.41
C SER A 923 -22.62 -2.97 14.77
N THR A 924 -21.97 -1.81 14.62
CA THR A 924 -22.50 -0.57 14.05
C THR A 924 -21.61 0.01 12.94
N SER A 925 -20.53 -0.67 12.52
CA SER A 925 -19.65 -0.19 11.45
C SER A 925 -19.88 -0.81 10.06
N LEU A 926 -20.88 -1.69 9.89
CA LEU A 926 -21.37 -2.11 8.57
C LEU A 926 -22.28 -1.02 7.98
N THR A 927 -21.67 0.14 7.73
CA THR A 927 -22.04 1.26 6.82
C THR A 927 -21.19 2.48 7.17
N SER A 928 -19.87 2.32 7.26
CA SER A 928 -18.97 3.45 7.00
C SER A 928 -18.15 3.13 5.76
N PRO A 929 -18.61 3.49 4.55
CA PRO A 929 -17.65 3.80 3.50
C PRO A 929 -16.78 4.93 4.06
N SER A 930 -15.47 4.72 4.03
CA SER A 930 -14.42 5.74 4.08
C SER A 930 -14.95 7.17 4.31
N LYS A 931 -14.64 7.77 5.47
CA LYS A 931 -14.69 9.23 5.62
C LYS A 931 -13.65 9.86 4.68
N LEU A 932 -13.94 9.85 3.38
CA LEU A 932 -13.39 10.80 2.43
C LEU A 932 -14.14 12.10 2.71
N GLY A 933 -13.60 12.88 3.65
CA GLY A 933 -13.97 14.27 3.80
C GLY A 933 -13.60 14.98 2.51
N TRP A 934 -14.60 15.46 1.78
CA TRP A 934 -14.41 16.28 0.59
C TRP A 934 -13.99 17.67 1.05
N SER A 935 -12.68 17.88 1.17
CA SER A 935 -12.08 19.21 1.29
C SER A 935 -10.64 19.15 0.78
N GLU A 936 -10.39 19.74 -0.38
CA GLU A 936 -9.11 20.41 -0.61
C GLU A 936 -9.08 21.64 0.32
N SER A 937 -7.96 21.84 1.00
CA SER A 937 -7.58 23.05 1.73
C SER A 937 -8.53 23.58 2.82
N LEU A 938 -8.36 23.11 4.06
CA LEU A 938 -8.06 23.97 5.23
C LEU A 938 -7.75 23.06 6.44
N GLU A 939 -6.69 23.38 7.18
CA GLU A 939 -6.26 22.72 8.41
C GLU A 939 -7.43 22.47 9.38
N SER A 940 -7.68 21.21 9.74
CA SER A 940 -8.56 20.88 10.84
C SER A 940 -8.08 19.67 11.64
N LEU A 941 -8.16 19.86 12.96
CA LEU A 941 -7.88 19.01 14.14
C LEU A 941 -7.96 17.48 13.97
N PRO A 942 -7.17 16.71 14.76
CA PRO A 942 -7.06 15.26 14.61
C PRO A 942 -8.40 14.55 14.76
N ALA A 943 -8.62 13.56 13.90
CA ALA A 943 -9.80 12.72 13.87
C ALA A 943 -10.05 12.06 15.23
N ALA A 944 -11.32 12.01 15.65
CA ALA A 944 -11.75 11.29 16.85
C ALA A 944 -11.24 9.83 16.79
N GLU A 945 -10.45 9.45 17.80
CA GLU A 945 -9.90 8.10 17.96
C GLU A 945 -11.00 7.06 17.79
N ALA A 946 -10.80 6.11 16.86
CA ALA A 946 -11.67 4.95 16.76
C ALA A 946 -11.62 4.22 18.11
N ALA A 947 -12.77 4.13 18.80
CA ALA A 947 -12.86 3.50 20.11
C ALA A 947 -12.37 2.05 20.02
N VAL A 948 -11.15 1.80 20.51
CA VAL A 948 -10.57 0.46 20.65
C VAL A 948 -11.35 -0.26 21.75
N GLU A 949 -11.99 -1.38 21.42
CA GLU A 949 -12.85 -2.12 22.35
C GLU A 949 -12.07 -3.20 23.11
N GLY A 950 -11.02 -3.75 22.50
CA GLY A 950 -10.13 -4.73 23.13
C GLY A 950 -8.77 -4.86 22.43
N THR A 951 -7.85 -5.59 23.08
CA THR A 951 -6.51 -5.88 22.55
C THR A 951 -6.11 -7.34 22.77
N ILE A 952 -5.38 -7.92 21.82
CA ILE A 952 -4.88 -9.31 21.89
C ILE A 952 -3.34 -9.28 21.74
N PRO A 953 -2.57 -9.80 22.71
CA PRO A 953 -1.14 -9.95 22.52
C PRO A 953 -0.84 -11.01 21.47
N PHE A 954 0.02 -10.67 20.51
CA PHE A 954 0.41 -11.56 19.41
C PHE A 954 1.92 -11.66 19.18
N SER A 955 2.72 -10.99 20.01
CA SER A 955 4.15 -11.24 20.17
C SER A 955 4.46 -11.83 21.55
N LYS A 956 5.62 -12.48 21.68
CA LYS A 956 6.23 -12.73 22.99
C LYS A 956 6.64 -11.39 23.62
N ALA A 957 6.59 -11.32 24.95
CA ALA A 957 7.07 -10.16 25.68
C ALA A 957 8.61 -10.16 25.73
N VAL A 958 9.21 -9.01 25.42
CA VAL A 958 10.64 -8.78 25.52
C VAL A 958 10.91 -7.93 26.77
N LYS A 959 11.90 -8.34 27.55
CA LYS A 959 12.28 -7.65 28.79
C LYS A 959 13.42 -6.69 28.51
N VAL A 960 13.28 -5.44 28.94
CA VAL A 960 14.31 -4.41 28.75
C VAL A 960 14.67 -3.83 30.12
N PHE A 961 15.96 -3.83 30.46
CA PHE A 961 16.44 -3.19 31.67
C PHE A 961 16.52 -1.68 31.49
N ILE A 962 15.86 -0.92 32.38
CA ILE A 962 15.93 0.53 32.39
C ILE A 962 16.28 1.07 33.78
N MET A 963 16.87 2.27 33.83
CA MET A 963 17.24 2.95 35.07
C MET A 963 17.06 4.47 34.94
N PRO A 964 15.87 4.99 35.31
CA PRO A 964 15.64 6.42 35.46
C PRO A 964 16.39 6.95 36.70
N LYS A 965 17.35 7.85 36.51
CA LYS A 965 18.16 8.45 37.57
C LYS A 965 17.75 9.89 37.84
N PRO A 966 17.80 10.38 39.09
CA PRO A 966 17.59 11.79 39.37
C PRO A 966 18.62 12.65 38.63
N ALA A 967 18.23 13.87 38.24
CA ALA A 967 19.17 14.82 37.65
C ALA A 967 20.36 15.02 38.60
N ARG A 968 21.59 14.84 38.08
CA ARG A 968 22.80 15.19 38.83
C ARG A 968 22.76 16.71 39.05
N ARG A 969 22.65 17.11 40.32
CA ARG A 969 22.75 18.52 40.73
C ARG A 969 24.15 19.05 40.50
#